data_AF-A0A8J7XU81-F1
#
_entry.id   AF-A0A8J7XU81-F1
#
_cell.length_a   1.000
_cell.length_b   1.000
_cell.length_c   1.000
_cell.angle_alpha   90.00
_cell.angle_beta   90.00
_cell.angle_gamma   90.00
#
_symmetry.space_group_name_H-M   'P 1'
#
loop_
_entity.id
_entity.type
_entity.pdbx_description
1 polymer ?
#
loop_
_entity_poly.entity_id
_entity_poly.type
_entity_poly.pdbx_seq_one_letter_code
_entity_poly.pdbx_strand_id
1 'polypeptide(L)'
;AVEYRKKMGISENLKMAVLVQEMLPATASGVLFTEDNMVLEAVWGLGDTLVGGKVIPDHFVVEREEFSVVERKISHKHVMSQISLTGVEVVDVPELLRDAPVLDDDHTRALCTLGKKVEDLFDCPQDIEWALCNGKFVLLQARPISAKQEPTVWSRANIAETQPGYVTYLSRVPENRTDFFVLGALPLLECFGIKDLPEDIKFLEYIYGYIYANITNLHNIMGKIPGLSPEVIDQSIGHADEEAPKSKLEFSDILKILPGALKVIRFFLNLSEQAERVIPHSIELIGDIRHRNLKEMTIEELEDLVWEMYNRNQGVFQVHASTMLANMSLFGFLQKILARVGEEGTEKLLVMGLEGMSSCQLGAEMWKLAQNASNSSRVSEQILSRRKDTLEKLKEFPEGKEFLEDLDKFMERFGDRGSQEMELSVPRWEENPHFVLSMVANYLNAKPVNLVKTMEEQKKVRFEATDRVLKKLSRNPLEKFIFEKMLEKTQEYLVMRENLKTTWVRGISAMRVLYLAVAEKLVDQKTLENRDDIFYLKMTEVSDIITGNLRKRQVEGLIAERKEEKEVCEHLDVPMVIVGKPPPIEELKCTVEPQAQLEGLGCSHGVVRGRARVVLDPNECPEFKEGEILVAPVTDPGWTPLFVTAGGLVMELGGTLSHGVIIAREYGIPAVVGVKNATKIIKTGQLITVDGTKGLVYIRSDGDASQN
;
A
#
# COMPACT_ATOMS: atom_id res chain seq x y z
N ALA A 1 17.17 -26.41 -7.99
CA ALA A 1 16.23 -27.41 -7.42
C ALA A 1 16.05 -27.26 -5.90
N VAL A 2 17.11 -27.34 -5.09
CA VAL A 2 17.02 -27.19 -3.62
C VAL A 2 16.47 -25.81 -3.21
N GLU A 3 16.99 -24.73 -3.76
CA GLU A 3 16.51 -23.36 -3.48
C GLU A 3 15.06 -23.13 -3.94
N TYR A 4 14.70 -23.64 -5.11
CA TYR A 4 13.32 -23.60 -5.60
C TYR A 4 12.35 -24.26 -4.61
N ARG A 5 12.72 -25.41 -4.02
CA ARG A 5 11.90 -26.08 -3.01
C ARG A 5 11.75 -25.26 -1.74
N LYS A 6 12.85 -24.66 -1.26
CA LYS A 6 12.80 -23.76 -0.09
C LYS A 6 11.87 -22.58 -0.34
N LYS A 7 11.93 -22.00 -1.55
CA LYS A 7 11.07 -20.87 -1.95
C LYS A 7 9.60 -21.25 -2.08
N MET A 8 9.29 -22.48 -2.50
CA MET A 8 7.93 -22.98 -2.69
C MET A 8 7.39 -23.79 -1.50
N GLY A 9 8.12 -23.85 -0.36
CA GLY A 9 7.70 -24.61 0.82
C GLY A 9 7.61 -26.13 0.63
N ILE A 10 8.30 -26.70 -0.37
CA ILE A 10 8.18 -28.12 -0.72
C ILE A 10 9.14 -28.95 0.16
N SER A 11 8.59 -30.00 0.80
CA SER A 11 9.30 -30.95 1.68
C SER A 11 10.62 -31.49 1.11
N GLU A 12 11.60 -31.71 1.99
CA GLU A 12 12.90 -32.28 1.62
C GLU A 12 12.82 -33.78 1.27
N ASN A 13 11.77 -34.49 1.70
CA ASN A 13 11.57 -35.92 1.45
C ASN A 13 10.79 -36.19 0.14
N LEU A 14 11.40 -35.86 -0.99
CA LEU A 14 10.86 -36.18 -2.32
C LEU A 14 11.45 -37.47 -2.89
N LYS A 15 10.61 -38.26 -3.55
CA LYS A 15 11.02 -39.42 -4.35
C LYS A 15 11.00 -39.00 -5.83
N MET A 16 12.05 -39.37 -6.56
CA MET A 16 12.13 -39.15 -8.01
C MET A 16 11.84 -40.47 -8.73
N ALA A 17 10.91 -40.44 -9.68
CA ALA A 17 10.76 -41.52 -10.65
C ALA A 17 11.64 -41.22 -11.86
N VAL A 18 12.37 -42.22 -12.34
CA VAL A 18 13.16 -42.12 -13.59
C VAL A 18 12.37 -42.84 -14.68
N LEU A 19 11.94 -42.09 -15.69
CA LEU A 19 11.33 -42.64 -16.88
C LEU A 19 12.42 -43.19 -17.80
N VAL A 20 12.31 -44.45 -18.20
CA VAL A 20 13.19 -45.08 -19.20
C VAL A 20 12.36 -45.31 -20.45
N GLN A 21 12.62 -44.53 -21.48
CA GLN A 21 11.90 -44.55 -22.76
C GLN A 21 12.86 -44.93 -23.90
N GLU A 22 12.32 -45.57 -24.94
CA GLU A 22 13.07 -45.88 -26.15
C GLU A 22 13.54 -44.60 -26.86
N MET A 23 14.81 -44.55 -27.24
CA MET A 23 15.38 -43.45 -28.03
C MET A 23 15.02 -43.61 -29.50
N LEU A 24 14.39 -42.60 -30.08
CA LEU A 24 13.89 -42.63 -31.45
C LEU A 24 14.79 -41.82 -32.40
N PRO A 25 15.15 -42.35 -33.59
CA PRO A 25 15.90 -41.61 -34.59
C PRO A 25 15.00 -40.59 -35.30
N ALA A 26 14.70 -39.49 -34.62
CA ALA A 26 13.81 -38.46 -35.12
C ALA A 26 14.42 -37.69 -36.30
N THR A 27 13.64 -37.57 -37.37
CA THR A 27 13.98 -36.69 -38.50
C THR A 27 13.65 -35.24 -38.19
N ALA A 28 12.58 -35.02 -37.42
CA ALA A 28 12.18 -33.74 -36.87
C ALA A 28 11.55 -33.95 -35.49
N SER A 29 11.53 -32.91 -34.68
CA SER A 29 10.88 -32.92 -33.36
C SER A 29 10.45 -31.52 -32.98
N GLY A 30 9.63 -31.42 -31.95
CA GLY A 30 9.06 -30.14 -31.58
C GLY A 30 8.05 -30.19 -30.46
N VAL A 31 7.33 -29.08 -30.32
CA VAL A 31 6.28 -28.87 -29.34
C VAL A 31 4.98 -28.45 -30.04
N LEU A 32 3.84 -28.89 -29.53
CA LEU A 32 2.50 -28.49 -29.94
C LEU A 32 1.71 -28.02 -28.72
N PHE A 33 1.16 -26.81 -28.80
CA PHE A 33 0.22 -26.26 -27.82
C PHE A 33 -1.20 -26.28 -28.38
N THR A 34 -2.16 -26.80 -27.62
CA THR A 34 -3.55 -26.95 -28.07
C THR A 34 -4.50 -25.87 -27.49
N GLU A 35 -4.05 -24.61 -27.38
CA GLU A 35 -4.88 -23.44 -26.98
C GLU A 35 -5.83 -22.97 -28.12
N ASP A 36 -6.46 -21.79 -27.98
CA ASP A 36 -7.42 -21.18 -28.93
C ASP A 36 -7.00 -21.24 -30.40
N ASN A 37 -5.71 -21.05 -30.68
CA ASN A 37 -5.08 -21.51 -31.92
C ASN A 37 -4.02 -22.54 -31.56
N MET A 38 -3.88 -23.57 -32.40
CA MET A 38 -2.82 -24.55 -32.21
C MET A 38 -1.49 -23.95 -32.65
N VAL A 39 -0.52 -23.91 -31.74
CA VAL A 39 0.81 -23.36 -32.00
C VAL A 39 1.82 -24.50 -32.04
N LEU A 40 2.62 -24.55 -33.10
CA LEU A 40 3.63 -25.58 -33.31
C LEU A 40 4.99 -24.95 -33.45
N GLU A 41 5.96 -25.56 -32.79
CA GLU A 41 7.38 -25.29 -32.99
C GLU A 41 8.07 -26.56 -33.48
N ALA A 42 8.91 -26.45 -34.52
CA ALA A 42 9.56 -27.61 -35.13
C ALA A 42 11.03 -27.35 -35.45
N VAL A 43 11.88 -28.35 -35.18
CA VAL A 43 13.31 -28.38 -35.53
C VAL A 43 13.69 -29.70 -36.23
N TRP A 44 14.81 -29.69 -36.95
CA TRP A 44 15.39 -30.91 -37.50
C TRP A 44 16.06 -31.75 -36.41
N GLY A 45 15.98 -33.07 -36.52
CA GLY A 45 16.61 -34.01 -35.59
C GLY A 45 15.89 -34.12 -34.24
N LEU A 46 16.67 -34.39 -33.19
CA LEU A 46 16.21 -34.56 -31.80
C LEU A 46 15.87 -33.21 -31.12
N GLY A 47 14.95 -33.27 -30.16
CA GLY A 47 14.32 -32.08 -29.55
C GLY A 47 15.16 -31.35 -28.49
N ASP A 48 16.33 -31.89 -28.11
CA ASP A 48 17.22 -31.26 -27.12
C ASP A 48 17.77 -29.91 -27.60
N THR A 49 17.88 -29.71 -28.92
CA THR A 49 18.28 -28.42 -29.50
C THR A 49 17.24 -27.33 -29.31
N LEU A 50 15.96 -27.70 -29.29
CA LEU A 50 14.83 -26.80 -29.04
C LEU A 50 14.73 -26.47 -27.54
N VAL A 51 14.68 -27.50 -26.68
CA VAL A 51 14.58 -27.32 -25.22
C VAL A 51 15.80 -26.60 -24.65
N GLY A 52 16.99 -26.83 -25.23
CA GLY A 52 18.23 -26.15 -24.86
C GLY A 52 18.38 -24.73 -25.41
N GLY A 53 17.41 -24.23 -26.20
CA GLY A 53 17.43 -22.88 -26.78
C GLY A 53 18.58 -22.64 -27.77
N LYS A 54 19.10 -23.70 -28.40
CA LYS A 54 20.28 -23.62 -29.29
C LYS A 54 19.90 -23.27 -30.73
N VAL A 55 18.65 -23.47 -31.11
CA VAL A 55 18.12 -23.26 -32.47
C VAL A 55 16.80 -22.52 -32.37
N ILE A 56 16.59 -21.56 -33.28
CA ILE A 56 15.29 -20.91 -33.45
C ILE A 56 14.41 -21.86 -34.30
N PRO A 57 13.28 -22.36 -33.78
CA PRO A 57 12.43 -23.30 -34.50
C PRO A 57 11.66 -22.63 -35.64
N ASP A 58 11.12 -23.45 -36.53
CA ASP A 58 9.99 -23.01 -37.35
C ASP A 58 8.76 -22.86 -36.47
N HIS A 59 7.95 -21.83 -36.72
CA HIS A 59 6.76 -21.51 -35.95
C HIS A 59 5.54 -21.52 -36.86
N PHE A 60 4.50 -22.25 -36.44
CA PHE A 60 3.23 -22.37 -37.15
C PHE A 60 2.07 -22.05 -36.23
N VAL A 61 1.11 -21.29 -36.72
CA VAL A 61 -0.18 -21.05 -36.06
C VAL A 61 -1.27 -21.67 -36.93
N VAL A 62 -2.09 -22.52 -36.32
CA VAL A 62 -3.09 -23.36 -37.00
C VAL A 62 -4.46 -23.11 -36.38
N GLU A 63 -5.45 -22.89 -37.23
CA GLU A 63 -6.84 -22.70 -36.82
C GLU A 63 -7.51 -24.04 -36.50
N ARG A 64 -8.43 -24.06 -35.53
CA ARG A 64 -8.85 -25.30 -34.85
C ARG A 64 -9.89 -26.14 -35.59
N GLU A 65 -10.68 -25.57 -36.49
CA GLU A 65 -11.81 -26.28 -37.10
C GLU A 65 -11.36 -27.14 -38.29
N GLU A 66 -10.62 -26.55 -39.22
CA GLU A 66 -10.12 -27.19 -40.44
C GLU A 66 -8.63 -27.58 -40.36
N PHE A 67 -7.96 -27.24 -39.25
CA PHE A 67 -6.51 -27.41 -39.06
C PHE A 67 -5.70 -26.82 -40.21
N SER A 68 -6.10 -25.62 -40.67
CA SER A 68 -5.39 -24.91 -41.72
C SER A 68 -4.32 -23.97 -41.13
N VAL A 69 -3.17 -23.90 -41.80
CA VAL A 69 -2.06 -23.04 -41.37
C VAL A 69 -2.43 -21.58 -41.65
N VAL A 70 -2.56 -20.79 -40.59
CA VAL A 70 -2.90 -19.37 -40.65
C VAL A 70 -1.65 -18.50 -40.71
N GLU A 71 -0.58 -18.94 -40.02
CA GLU A 71 0.71 -18.27 -39.99
C GLU A 71 1.85 -19.29 -40.07
N ARG A 72 2.89 -18.96 -40.84
CA ARG A 72 4.12 -19.75 -40.96
C ARG A 72 5.33 -18.82 -40.93
N LYS A 73 6.24 -19.08 -40.00
CA LYS A 73 7.55 -18.44 -39.90
C LYS A 73 8.62 -19.52 -39.98
N ILE A 74 9.39 -19.53 -41.06
CA ILE A 74 10.48 -20.48 -41.26
C ILE A 74 11.79 -19.83 -40.81
N SER A 75 12.49 -20.51 -39.92
CA SER A 75 13.73 -20.03 -39.31
C SER A 75 14.94 -20.72 -39.94
N HIS A 76 16.07 -20.01 -39.97
CA HIS A 76 17.34 -20.57 -40.42
C HIS A 76 17.92 -21.51 -39.36
N LYS A 77 17.86 -22.81 -39.61
CA LYS A 77 18.27 -23.86 -38.66
C LYS A 77 19.69 -24.31 -38.98
N HIS A 78 20.68 -23.84 -38.22
CA HIS A 78 22.11 -24.05 -38.50
C HIS A 78 22.61 -25.43 -38.02
N VAL A 79 22.06 -25.96 -36.93
CA VAL A 79 22.44 -27.26 -36.33
C VAL A 79 21.24 -28.11 -35.98
N MET A 80 21.45 -29.43 -35.91
CA MET A 80 20.48 -30.43 -35.46
C MET A 80 21.16 -31.47 -34.57
N SER A 81 20.41 -32.08 -33.66
CA SER A 81 20.91 -33.21 -32.86
C SER A 81 20.52 -34.53 -33.50
N GLN A 82 21.43 -35.50 -33.49
CA GLN A 82 21.18 -36.86 -33.97
C GLN A 82 21.76 -37.91 -33.01
N ILE A 83 21.27 -39.14 -33.13
CA ILE A 83 21.78 -40.28 -32.37
C ILE A 83 23.15 -40.69 -32.92
N SER A 84 24.12 -40.87 -32.02
CA SER A 84 25.45 -41.39 -32.33
C SER A 84 25.79 -42.62 -31.50
N LEU A 85 26.90 -43.29 -31.83
CA LEU A 85 27.38 -44.46 -31.08
C LEU A 85 27.73 -44.13 -29.61
N THR A 86 27.98 -42.85 -29.29
CA THR A 86 28.35 -42.38 -27.96
C THR A 86 27.22 -41.64 -27.23
N GLY A 87 26.01 -41.59 -27.81
CA GLY A 87 24.85 -40.91 -27.23
C GLY A 87 24.18 -39.97 -28.24
N VAL A 88 24.25 -38.67 -27.99
CA VAL A 88 23.70 -37.62 -28.85
C VAL A 88 24.84 -36.72 -29.32
N GLU A 89 24.86 -36.40 -30.61
CA GLU A 89 25.80 -35.44 -31.18
C GLU A 89 25.04 -34.31 -31.91
N VAL A 90 25.62 -33.11 -31.87
CA VAL A 90 25.12 -31.95 -32.62
C VAL A 90 25.90 -31.86 -33.92
N VAL A 91 25.19 -31.82 -35.04
CA VAL A 91 25.75 -31.73 -36.39
C VAL A 91 25.16 -30.53 -37.13
N ASP A 92 25.85 -30.06 -38.17
CA ASP A 92 25.31 -29.02 -39.04
C ASP A 92 24.10 -29.56 -39.82
N VAL A 93 23.06 -28.73 -39.93
CA VAL A 93 21.94 -29.03 -40.84
C VAL A 93 22.46 -28.93 -42.28
N PRO A 94 22.17 -29.91 -43.15
CA PRO A 94 22.51 -29.85 -44.57
C PRO A 94 22.00 -28.55 -45.21
N GLU A 95 22.80 -27.91 -46.08
CA GLU A 95 22.48 -26.58 -46.64
C GLU A 95 21.07 -26.47 -47.23
N LEU A 96 20.62 -27.53 -47.93
CA LEU A 96 19.29 -27.60 -48.55
C LEU A 96 18.13 -27.61 -47.54
N LEU A 97 18.39 -27.94 -46.27
CA LEU A 97 17.39 -28.06 -45.21
C LEU A 97 17.37 -26.86 -44.24
N ARG A 98 18.39 -25.99 -44.28
CA ARG A 98 18.53 -24.89 -43.30
C ARG A 98 17.35 -23.92 -43.34
N ASP A 99 16.91 -23.59 -44.55
CA ASP A 99 15.79 -22.68 -44.82
C ASP A 99 14.53 -23.41 -45.32
N ALA A 100 14.56 -24.74 -45.34
CA ALA A 100 13.39 -25.55 -45.67
C ALA A 100 12.42 -25.60 -44.47
N PRO A 101 11.11 -25.64 -44.72
CA PRO A 101 10.12 -25.88 -43.67
C PRO A 101 10.31 -27.30 -43.11
N VAL A 102 10.37 -27.41 -41.78
CA VAL A 102 10.49 -28.72 -41.11
C VAL A 102 9.26 -29.59 -41.34
N LEU A 103 8.07 -28.96 -41.38
CA LEU A 103 6.79 -29.61 -41.62
C LEU A 103 6.08 -28.95 -42.83
N ASP A 104 5.45 -29.78 -43.66
CA ASP A 104 4.48 -29.33 -44.66
C ASP A 104 3.05 -29.28 -44.08
N ASP A 105 2.09 -28.78 -44.86
CA ASP A 105 0.70 -28.60 -44.42
C ASP A 105 0.02 -29.93 -44.02
N ASP A 106 0.37 -31.03 -44.68
CA ASP A 106 -0.22 -32.33 -44.38
C ASP A 106 0.32 -32.90 -43.06
N HIS A 107 1.62 -32.71 -42.81
CA HIS A 107 2.23 -33.01 -41.52
C HIS A 107 1.65 -32.15 -40.40
N THR A 108 1.51 -30.84 -40.62
CA THR A 108 0.91 -29.93 -39.62
C THR A 108 -0.52 -30.34 -39.28
N ARG A 109 -1.35 -30.62 -40.30
CA ARG A 109 -2.73 -31.08 -40.11
C ARG A 109 -2.79 -32.42 -39.34
N ALA A 110 -1.95 -33.38 -39.70
CA ALA A 110 -1.90 -34.67 -39.05
C ALA A 110 -1.50 -34.56 -37.57
N LEU A 111 -0.55 -33.68 -37.25
CA LEU A 111 -0.11 -33.44 -35.89
C LEU A 111 -1.16 -32.70 -35.05
N CYS A 112 -1.80 -31.67 -35.59
CA CYS A 112 -2.92 -30.98 -34.92
C CYS A 112 -4.10 -31.91 -34.65
N THR A 113 -4.43 -32.79 -35.60
CA THR A 113 -5.45 -33.83 -35.41
C THR A 113 -5.08 -34.77 -34.26
N LEU A 114 -3.80 -35.14 -34.13
CA LEU A 114 -3.32 -35.95 -33.02
C LEU A 114 -3.38 -35.18 -31.70
N GLY A 115 -2.96 -33.92 -31.69
CA GLY A 115 -3.04 -33.05 -30.52
C GLY A 115 -4.47 -32.87 -30.01
N LYS A 116 -5.44 -32.70 -30.92
CA LYS A 116 -6.86 -32.62 -30.53
C LYS A 116 -7.34 -33.88 -29.82
N LYS A 117 -6.95 -35.07 -30.30
CA LYS A 117 -7.28 -36.34 -29.63
C LYS A 117 -6.67 -36.45 -28.23
N VAL A 118 -5.48 -35.90 -28.03
CA VAL A 118 -4.82 -35.87 -26.71
C VAL A 118 -5.55 -34.89 -25.80
N GLU A 119 -5.86 -33.68 -26.28
CA GLU A 119 -6.67 -32.71 -25.57
C GLU A 119 -8.03 -33.29 -25.15
N ASP A 120 -8.75 -33.95 -26.06
CA ASP A 120 -10.04 -34.60 -25.78
C ASP A 120 -9.92 -35.73 -24.76
N LEU A 121 -8.77 -36.43 -24.73
CA LEU A 121 -8.51 -37.49 -23.75
C LEU A 121 -8.28 -36.94 -22.34
N PHE A 122 -7.63 -35.78 -22.22
CA PHE A 122 -7.29 -35.15 -20.94
C PHE A 122 -8.27 -34.05 -20.50
N ASP A 123 -9.26 -33.74 -21.33
CA ASP A 123 -10.31 -32.72 -21.10
C ASP A 123 -9.77 -31.33 -20.75
N CYS A 124 -8.60 -30.97 -21.28
CA CYS A 124 -8.00 -29.64 -21.14
C CYS A 124 -6.89 -29.40 -22.19
N PRO A 125 -6.56 -28.13 -22.53
CA PRO A 125 -5.46 -27.79 -23.42
C PRO A 125 -4.12 -28.41 -22.99
N GLN A 126 -3.34 -28.90 -23.95
CA GLN A 126 -2.10 -29.65 -23.72
C GLN A 126 -0.89 -29.00 -24.38
N ASP A 127 0.23 -29.07 -23.69
CA ASP A 127 1.59 -28.89 -24.20
C ASP A 127 2.16 -30.28 -24.48
N ILE A 128 2.44 -30.56 -25.75
CA ILE A 128 2.77 -31.88 -26.27
C ILE A 128 4.15 -31.83 -26.93
N GLU A 129 5.09 -32.62 -26.42
CA GLU A 129 6.37 -32.88 -27.07
C GLU A 129 6.25 -34.06 -28.04
N TRP A 130 6.76 -33.91 -29.26
CA TRP A 130 6.60 -34.89 -30.33
C TRP A 130 7.88 -35.09 -31.14
N ALA A 131 7.97 -36.25 -31.80
CA ALA A 131 9.01 -36.59 -32.77
C ALA A 131 8.41 -37.19 -34.04
N LEU A 132 9.00 -36.87 -35.19
CA LEU A 132 8.66 -37.43 -36.49
C LEU A 132 9.70 -38.48 -36.88
N CYS A 133 9.28 -39.75 -36.87
CA CYS A 133 10.13 -40.90 -37.16
C CYS A 133 9.52 -41.72 -38.29
N ASN A 134 10.24 -41.91 -39.40
CA ASN A 134 9.76 -42.67 -40.57
C ASN A 134 8.38 -42.19 -41.08
N GLY A 135 8.16 -40.88 -41.12
CA GLY A 135 6.90 -40.27 -41.56
C GLY A 135 5.72 -40.45 -40.58
N LYS A 136 5.98 -40.86 -39.34
CA LYS A 136 4.95 -41.01 -38.29
C LYS A 136 5.29 -40.16 -37.07
N PHE A 137 4.28 -39.48 -36.54
CA PHE A 137 4.39 -38.77 -35.28
C PHE A 137 4.35 -39.73 -34.09
N VAL A 138 5.28 -39.55 -33.17
CA VAL A 138 5.34 -40.21 -31.87
C VAL A 138 5.29 -39.13 -30.80
N LEU A 139 4.39 -39.27 -29.85
CA LEU A 139 4.28 -38.35 -28.71
C LEU A 139 5.24 -38.78 -27.61
N LEU A 140 6.06 -37.85 -27.14
CA LEU A 140 7.09 -38.10 -26.13
C LEU A 140 6.57 -37.72 -24.74
N GLN A 141 5.89 -36.58 -24.65
CA GLN A 141 5.33 -36.05 -23.42
C GLN A 141 4.04 -35.30 -23.72
N ALA A 142 3.07 -35.35 -22.81
CA ALA A 142 1.90 -34.49 -22.82
C ALA A 142 1.67 -33.99 -21.40
N ARG A 143 1.46 -32.68 -21.25
CA ARG A 143 1.16 -32.05 -19.96
C ARG A 143 0.07 -30.99 -20.15
N PRO A 144 -0.82 -30.78 -19.16
CA PRO A 144 -1.78 -29.70 -19.23
C PRO A 144 -1.06 -28.35 -19.38
N ILE A 145 -1.54 -27.52 -20.31
CA ILE A 145 -1.16 -26.11 -20.32
C ILE A 145 -1.76 -25.54 -19.04
N SER A 146 -0.88 -25.21 -18.09
CA SER A 146 -1.29 -24.48 -16.91
C SER A 146 -1.91 -23.20 -17.43
N ALA A 147 -3.23 -23.01 -17.22
CA ALA A 147 -3.96 -21.83 -17.66
C ALA A 147 -3.05 -20.62 -17.45
N LYS A 148 -2.85 -19.78 -18.49
CA LYS A 148 -2.12 -18.51 -18.36
C LYS A 148 -2.67 -17.83 -17.12
N GLN A 149 -1.95 -17.92 -16.01
CA GLN A 149 -2.33 -17.16 -14.83
C GLN A 149 -2.19 -15.73 -15.29
N GLU A 150 -3.30 -15.00 -15.27
CA GLU A 150 -3.24 -13.57 -15.48
C GLU A 150 -2.14 -13.01 -14.58
N PRO A 151 -1.27 -12.14 -15.13
CA PRO A 151 -0.13 -11.66 -14.38
C PRO A 151 -0.63 -11.03 -13.08
N THR A 152 -0.07 -11.46 -11.95
CA THR A 152 -0.48 -10.93 -10.65
C THR A 152 -0.35 -9.42 -10.64
N VAL A 153 -1.44 -8.74 -10.28
CA VAL A 153 -1.49 -7.28 -10.18
C VAL A 153 -1.19 -6.88 -8.74
N TRP A 154 -0.16 -6.07 -8.57
CA TRP A 154 0.24 -5.50 -7.30
C TRP A 154 -0.05 -4.00 -7.32
N SER A 155 -0.70 -3.46 -6.29
CA SER A 155 -1.00 -2.03 -6.18
C SER A 155 -0.60 -1.47 -4.83
N ARG A 156 0.00 -0.29 -4.84
CA ARG A 156 0.28 0.49 -3.63
C ARG A 156 -0.47 1.83 -3.59
N ALA A 157 -1.43 2.07 -4.48
CA ALA A 157 -2.11 3.37 -4.61
C ALA A 157 -2.69 3.89 -3.27
N ASN A 158 -3.46 3.06 -2.56
CA ASN A 158 -4.01 3.43 -1.25
C ASN A 158 -2.98 3.33 -0.11
N ILE A 159 -2.02 2.41 -0.23
CA ILE A 159 -1.04 2.16 0.84
C ILE A 159 0.02 3.26 0.87
N ALA A 160 0.37 3.84 -0.28
CA ALA A 160 1.35 4.92 -0.38
C ALA A 160 0.89 6.20 0.35
N GLU A 161 -0.41 6.39 0.61
CA GLU A 161 -0.89 7.51 1.43
C GLU A 161 -0.62 7.30 2.92
N THR A 162 -0.65 6.07 3.41
CA THR A 162 -0.48 5.75 4.85
C THR A 162 0.94 5.31 5.19
N GLN A 163 1.59 4.60 4.27
CA GLN A 163 2.97 4.13 4.34
C GLN A 163 3.70 4.43 3.01
N PRO A 164 4.15 5.68 2.83
CA PRO A 164 4.80 6.15 1.60
C PRO A 164 6.23 5.62 1.46
N GLY A 165 6.97 5.54 2.58
CA GLY A 165 8.40 5.26 2.60
C GLY A 165 8.75 3.78 2.66
N TYR A 166 10.05 3.53 2.67
CA TYR A 166 10.62 2.20 2.85
C TYR A 166 10.25 1.63 4.23
N VAL A 167 9.80 0.38 4.27
CA VAL A 167 9.40 -0.31 5.50
C VAL A 167 10.52 -1.22 5.99
N THR A 168 11.03 -0.91 7.18
CA THR A 168 12.07 -1.72 7.82
C THR A 168 11.53 -3.09 8.23
N TYR A 169 12.41 -4.08 8.38
CA TYR A 169 12.00 -5.48 8.57
C TYR A 169 11.20 -5.71 9.85
N LEU A 170 11.46 -4.93 10.89
CA LEU A 170 10.74 -5.03 12.17
C LEU A 170 9.29 -4.54 12.05
N SER A 171 9.06 -3.58 11.15
CA SER A 171 7.74 -2.99 10.85
C SER A 171 6.89 -3.86 9.93
N ARG A 172 7.45 -4.96 9.39
CA ARG A 172 6.72 -5.86 8.47
C ARG A 172 5.82 -6.81 9.24
N VAL A 173 4.74 -7.26 8.58
CA VAL A 173 3.87 -8.30 9.14
C VAL A 173 4.70 -9.58 9.36
N PRO A 174 4.66 -10.19 10.57
CA PRO A 174 5.36 -11.44 10.83
C PRO A 174 4.88 -12.55 9.91
N GLU A 175 5.82 -13.39 9.44
CA GLU A 175 5.55 -14.44 8.45
C GLU A 175 4.58 -15.52 8.96
N ASN A 176 4.44 -15.64 10.28
CA ASN A 176 3.55 -16.58 10.97
C ASN A 176 2.20 -15.95 11.36
N ARG A 177 1.89 -14.74 10.87
CA ARG A 177 0.65 -14.02 11.20
C ARG A 177 -0.12 -13.70 9.93
N THR A 178 -1.44 -13.69 10.08
CA THR A 178 -2.36 -13.24 9.04
C THR A 178 -2.13 -11.77 8.72
N ASP A 179 -2.11 -11.41 7.44
CA ASP A 179 -1.95 -10.03 7.03
C ASP A 179 -3.16 -9.18 7.44
N PHE A 180 -2.91 -7.88 7.58
CA PHE A 180 -3.92 -6.93 8.02
C PHE A 180 -5.13 -6.86 7.08
N PHE A 181 -4.95 -6.95 5.76
CA PHE A 181 -6.08 -6.89 4.82
C PHE A 181 -7.02 -8.08 4.97
N VAL A 182 -6.49 -9.29 5.19
CA VAL A 182 -7.32 -10.47 5.52
C VAL A 182 -8.07 -10.25 6.83
N LEU A 183 -7.38 -9.79 7.89
CA LEU A 183 -8.02 -9.54 9.18
C LEU A 183 -9.19 -8.57 9.08
N GLY A 184 -9.09 -7.53 8.24
CA GLY A 184 -10.16 -6.59 7.97
C GLY A 184 -11.32 -7.14 7.12
N ALA A 185 -11.03 -8.02 6.16
CA ALA A 185 -12.04 -8.60 5.27
C ALA A 185 -12.80 -9.80 5.89
N LEU A 186 -12.16 -10.54 6.80
CA LEU A 186 -12.70 -11.76 7.40
C LEU A 186 -14.12 -11.60 7.99
N PRO A 187 -14.42 -10.61 8.85
CA PRO A 187 -15.76 -10.45 9.43
C PRO A 187 -16.85 -10.27 8.36
N LEU A 188 -16.51 -9.61 7.25
CA LEU A 188 -17.42 -9.42 6.12
C LEU A 188 -17.64 -10.74 5.36
N LEU A 189 -16.57 -11.48 5.07
CA LEU A 189 -16.64 -12.80 4.41
C LEU A 189 -17.46 -13.80 5.22
N GLU A 190 -17.31 -13.79 6.55
CA GLU A 190 -18.08 -14.63 7.47
C GLU A 190 -19.59 -14.36 7.43
N CYS A 191 -20.00 -13.11 7.17
CA CYS A 191 -21.42 -12.77 7.00
C CYS A 191 -22.05 -13.57 5.84
N PHE A 192 -21.27 -13.88 4.81
CA PHE A 192 -21.69 -14.68 3.65
C PHE A 192 -21.34 -16.17 3.77
N GLY A 193 -20.80 -16.62 4.91
CA GLY A 193 -20.45 -18.02 5.15
C GLY A 193 -19.15 -18.45 4.48
N ILE A 194 -18.33 -17.51 4.01
CA ILE A 194 -17.03 -17.77 3.41
C ILE A 194 -16.00 -17.82 4.55
N LYS A 195 -15.53 -19.01 4.90
CA LYS A 195 -14.63 -19.24 6.05
C LYS A 195 -13.30 -19.88 5.66
N ASP A 196 -13.29 -20.65 4.57
CA ASP A 196 -12.12 -21.37 4.11
C ASP A 196 -11.33 -20.51 3.11
N LEU A 197 -10.40 -19.73 3.65
CA LEU A 197 -9.36 -19.06 2.89
C LEU A 197 -8.13 -19.98 2.82
N PRO A 198 -7.48 -20.18 1.65
CA PRO A 198 -6.21 -20.89 1.59
C PRO A 198 -5.19 -20.38 2.61
N GLU A 199 -4.48 -21.32 3.26
CA GLU A 199 -3.57 -21.04 4.38
C GLU A 199 -2.38 -20.14 3.99
N ASP A 200 -2.06 -20.07 2.70
CA ASP A 200 -0.92 -19.37 2.13
C ASP A 200 -1.28 -18.06 1.40
N ILE A 201 -2.52 -17.57 1.52
CA ILE A 201 -2.89 -16.31 0.88
C ILE A 201 -2.05 -15.16 1.44
N LYS A 202 -1.29 -14.53 0.54
CA LYS A 202 -0.65 -13.24 0.78
C LYS A 202 -1.40 -12.15 0.05
N PHE A 203 -1.97 -11.22 0.81
CA PHE A 203 -2.48 -9.96 0.27
C PHE A 203 -1.44 -8.86 0.24
N LEU A 204 -0.37 -8.97 1.02
CA LEU A 204 0.70 -7.98 1.07
C LEU A 204 2.01 -8.61 0.64
N GLU A 205 2.79 -7.84 -0.13
CA GLU A 205 4.19 -8.15 -0.42
C GLU A 205 5.05 -6.89 -0.28
N TYR A 206 6.31 -7.08 0.08
CA TYR A 206 7.28 -6.00 0.26
C TYR A 206 8.23 -5.97 -0.94
N ILE A 207 7.89 -5.16 -1.94
CA ILE A 207 8.65 -5.03 -3.19
C ILE A 207 9.56 -3.80 -3.06
N TYR A 208 10.87 -3.99 -3.13
CA TYR A 208 11.90 -2.95 -2.85
C TYR A 208 11.72 -2.26 -1.49
N GLY A 209 11.20 -3.00 -0.50
CA GLY A 209 10.88 -2.49 0.83
C GLY A 209 9.59 -1.66 0.93
N TYR A 210 8.83 -1.50 -0.16
CA TYR A 210 7.52 -0.84 -0.14
C TYR A 210 6.39 -1.86 -0.12
N ILE A 211 5.28 -1.52 0.54
CA ILE A 211 4.12 -2.41 0.66
C ILE A 211 3.28 -2.33 -0.61
N TYR A 212 3.01 -3.49 -1.21
CA TYR A 212 2.05 -3.67 -2.29
C TYR A 212 0.95 -4.64 -1.88
N ALA A 213 -0.30 -4.30 -2.22
CA ALA A 213 -1.44 -5.19 -2.12
C ALA A 213 -1.56 -6.07 -3.38
N ASN A 214 -1.80 -7.37 -3.20
CA ASN A 214 -2.12 -8.32 -4.26
C ASN A 214 -3.59 -8.17 -4.67
N ILE A 215 -3.82 -7.45 -5.77
CA ILE A 215 -5.16 -7.14 -6.26
C ILE A 215 -5.81 -8.38 -6.87
N THR A 216 -5.04 -9.23 -7.53
CA THR A 216 -5.53 -10.50 -8.08
C THR A 216 -6.12 -11.40 -6.99
N ASN A 217 -5.43 -11.56 -5.85
CA ASN A 217 -5.96 -12.32 -4.72
C ASN A 217 -7.19 -11.65 -4.09
N LEU A 218 -7.19 -10.32 -4.01
CA LEU A 218 -8.35 -9.56 -3.52
C LEU A 218 -9.58 -9.76 -4.40
N HIS A 219 -9.45 -9.71 -5.73
CA HIS A 219 -10.52 -10.04 -6.65
C HIS A 219 -11.02 -11.46 -6.46
N ASN A 220 -10.11 -12.44 -6.37
CA ASN A 220 -10.46 -13.85 -6.19
C ASN A 220 -11.23 -14.13 -4.89
N ILE A 221 -10.97 -13.36 -3.83
CA ILE A 221 -11.57 -13.57 -2.51
C ILE A 221 -12.83 -12.74 -2.34
N MET A 222 -12.75 -11.45 -2.64
CA MET A 222 -13.88 -10.53 -2.50
C MET A 222 -14.96 -10.80 -3.55
N GLY A 223 -14.59 -11.28 -4.74
CA GLY A 223 -15.53 -11.73 -5.78
C GLY A 223 -16.38 -12.94 -5.37
N LYS A 224 -16.03 -13.64 -4.29
CA LYS A 224 -16.89 -14.69 -3.71
C LYS A 224 -18.12 -14.11 -3.00
N ILE A 225 -18.10 -12.81 -2.64
CA ILE A 225 -19.25 -12.12 -2.04
C ILE A 225 -20.27 -11.84 -3.15
N PRO A 226 -21.48 -12.41 -3.08
CA PRO A 226 -22.46 -12.20 -4.13
C PRO A 226 -22.86 -10.71 -4.24
N GLY A 227 -22.78 -10.15 -5.46
CA GLY A 227 -23.11 -8.75 -5.75
C GLY A 227 -21.95 -7.75 -5.64
N LEU A 228 -20.73 -8.22 -5.35
CA LEU A 228 -19.52 -7.41 -5.41
C LEU A 228 -18.80 -7.62 -6.75
N SER A 229 -18.81 -6.63 -7.64
CA SER A 229 -18.10 -6.71 -8.92
C SER A 229 -16.61 -6.33 -8.77
N PRO A 230 -15.73 -6.79 -9.68
CA PRO A 230 -14.32 -6.36 -9.74
C PRO A 230 -14.17 -4.83 -9.73
N GLU A 231 -15.01 -4.10 -10.46
CA GLU A 231 -15.05 -2.62 -10.45
C GLU A 231 -15.22 -2.00 -9.06
N VAL A 232 -16.13 -2.57 -8.26
CA VAL A 232 -16.40 -2.07 -6.90
C VAL A 232 -15.21 -2.35 -6.00
N ILE A 233 -14.56 -3.50 -6.21
CA ILE A 233 -13.33 -3.86 -5.50
C ILE A 233 -12.21 -2.88 -5.90
N ASP A 234 -12.02 -2.65 -7.20
CA ASP A 234 -11.01 -1.74 -7.76
C ASP A 234 -11.19 -0.29 -7.26
N GLN A 235 -12.42 0.23 -7.32
CA GLN A 235 -12.71 1.57 -6.79
C GLN A 235 -12.41 1.67 -5.29
N SER A 236 -12.62 0.61 -4.53
CA SER A 236 -12.32 0.59 -3.09
C SER A 236 -10.81 0.59 -2.79
N ILE A 237 -9.98 0.11 -3.72
CA ILE A 237 -8.51 0.06 -3.61
C ILE A 237 -7.77 1.19 -4.35
N GLY A 238 -8.51 2.12 -4.97
CA GLY A 238 -7.93 3.25 -5.72
C GLY A 238 -7.41 2.88 -7.11
N HIS A 239 -7.80 1.71 -7.64
CA HIS A 239 -7.62 1.35 -9.04
C HIS A 239 -8.94 1.65 -9.77
N ALA A 240 -8.94 2.50 -10.79
CA ALA A 240 -10.16 2.73 -11.57
C ALA A 240 -9.88 2.28 -12.99
N ASP A 241 -10.27 1.05 -13.31
CA ASP A 241 -10.38 0.63 -14.69
C ASP A 241 -11.74 1.14 -15.22
N GLU A 242 -11.72 2.22 -16.00
CA GLU A 242 -12.94 2.90 -16.48
C GLU A 242 -13.75 2.02 -17.46
N GLU A 243 -13.15 0.96 -18.00
CA GLU A 243 -13.74 0.10 -19.05
C GLU A 243 -14.45 -1.16 -18.53
N ALA A 244 -14.43 -1.42 -17.22
CA ALA A 244 -15.00 -2.66 -16.70
C ALA A 244 -16.56 -2.69 -16.75
N PRO A 245 -17.18 -3.81 -17.17
CA PRO A 245 -18.60 -3.91 -17.48
C PRO A 245 -19.50 -4.01 -16.23
N LYS A 246 -20.21 -2.92 -15.91
CA LYS A 246 -21.19 -2.83 -14.82
C LYS A 246 -22.12 -4.05 -14.72
N SER A 247 -21.90 -4.88 -13.70
CA SER A 247 -22.73 -6.05 -13.46
C SER A 247 -24.16 -5.64 -13.09
N LYS A 248 -25.16 -6.10 -13.85
CA LYS A 248 -26.57 -5.98 -13.46
C LYS A 248 -26.95 -7.20 -12.61
N LEU A 249 -27.39 -6.96 -11.38
CA LEU A 249 -27.90 -7.98 -10.47
C LEU A 249 -29.33 -8.36 -10.87
N GLU A 250 -29.58 -9.66 -11.07
CA GLU A 250 -30.93 -10.21 -11.30
C GLU A 250 -31.71 -10.35 -9.98
N PHE A 251 -33.04 -10.38 -10.06
CA PHE A 251 -33.90 -10.48 -8.86
C PHE A 251 -33.65 -11.76 -8.05
N SER A 252 -33.28 -12.86 -8.71
CA SER A 252 -32.89 -14.12 -8.06
C SER A 252 -31.61 -14.02 -7.24
N ASP A 253 -30.70 -13.11 -7.60
CA ASP A 253 -29.44 -12.91 -6.88
C ASP A 253 -29.65 -12.04 -5.64
N ILE A 254 -30.57 -11.09 -5.70
CA ILE A 254 -30.97 -10.28 -4.53
C ILE A 254 -31.49 -11.17 -3.38
N LEU A 255 -32.29 -12.20 -3.70
CA LEU A 255 -32.80 -13.14 -2.69
C LEU A 255 -31.69 -13.98 -2.04
N LYS A 256 -30.63 -14.32 -2.79
CA LYS A 256 -29.46 -15.05 -2.27
C LYS A 256 -28.57 -14.16 -1.38
N ILE A 257 -28.51 -12.86 -1.69
CA ILE A 257 -27.70 -11.87 -0.95
C ILE A 257 -28.35 -11.49 0.38
N LEU A 258 -29.68 -11.48 0.46
CA LEU A 258 -30.44 -10.90 1.58
C LEU A 258 -30.02 -11.42 2.98
N PRO A 259 -29.83 -12.74 3.22
CA PRO A 259 -29.40 -13.21 4.55
C PRO A 259 -28.00 -12.72 4.94
N GLY A 260 -27.07 -12.65 3.98
CA GLY A 260 -25.73 -12.11 4.17
C GLY A 260 -25.77 -10.60 4.45
N ALA A 261 -26.54 -9.86 3.64
CA ALA A 261 -26.72 -8.41 3.81
C ALA A 261 -27.31 -8.05 5.19
N LEU A 262 -28.29 -8.82 5.69
CA LEU A 262 -28.84 -8.61 7.04
C LEU A 262 -27.80 -8.85 8.15
N LYS A 263 -26.91 -9.85 7.97
CA LYS A 263 -25.79 -10.07 8.88
C LYS A 263 -24.78 -8.93 8.82
N VAL A 264 -24.47 -8.40 7.64
CA VAL A 264 -23.59 -7.23 7.48
C VAL A 264 -24.18 -6.00 8.17
N ILE A 265 -25.47 -5.72 7.99
CA ILE A 265 -26.14 -4.61 8.67
C ILE A 265 -26.04 -4.80 10.19
N ARG A 266 -26.34 -5.99 10.71
CA ARG A 266 -26.22 -6.28 12.15
C ARG A 266 -24.78 -6.13 12.64
N PHE A 267 -23.81 -6.61 11.87
CA PHE A 267 -22.38 -6.47 12.17
C PHE A 267 -21.98 -5.00 12.26
N PHE A 268 -22.34 -4.19 11.26
CA PHE A 268 -22.07 -2.75 11.26
C PHE A 268 -22.70 -2.07 12.47
N LEU A 269 -23.98 -2.32 12.76
CA LEU A 269 -24.67 -1.75 13.93
C LEU A 269 -23.96 -2.05 15.26
N ASN A 270 -23.22 -3.16 15.35
CA ASN A 270 -22.48 -3.57 16.55
C ASN A 270 -21.02 -3.08 16.58
N LEU A 271 -20.53 -2.37 15.54
CA LEU A 271 -19.13 -1.92 15.50
C LEU A 271 -18.77 -0.94 16.62
N SER A 272 -19.71 -0.08 17.04
CA SER A 272 -19.48 0.86 18.14
C SER A 272 -19.18 0.12 19.45
N GLU A 273 -19.93 -0.94 19.74
CA GLU A 273 -19.69 -1.79 20.93
C GLU A 273 -18.35 -2.53 20.83
N GLN A 274 -17.93 -2.95 19.64
CA GLN A 274 -16.61 -3.56 19.45
C GLN A 274 -15.49 -2.55 19.69
N ALA A 275 -15.62 -1.32 19.19
CA ALA A 275 -14.67 -0.24 19.43
C ALA A 275 -14.53 0.09 20.93
N GLU A 276 -15.65 0.16 21.66
CA GLU A 276 -15.69 0.37 23.11
C GLU A 276 -15.01 -0.75 23.91
N ARG A 277 -14.88 -1.96 23.35
CA ARG A 277 -14.15 -3.06 23.98
C ARG A 277 -12.65 -3.01 23.69
N VAL A 278 -12.26 -2.79 22.43
CA VAL A 278 -10.83 -2.89 22.03
C VAL A 278 -10.02 -1.64 22.40
N ILE A 279 -10.62 -0.45 22.35
CA ILE A 279 -9.90 0.81 22.60
C ILE A 279 -9.40 0.89 24.05
N PRO A 280 -10.24 0.75 25.09
CA PRO A 280 -9.78 0.90 26.47
C PRO A 280 -8.75 -0.15 26.85
N HIS A 281 -8.93 -1.39 26.40
CA HIS A 281 -8.00 -2.46 26.66
C HIS A 281 -6.63 -2.19 26.03
N SER A 282 -6.57 -1.66 24.81
CA SER A 282 -5.29 -1.24 24.21
C SER A 282 -4.66 -0.08 24.97
N ILE A 283 -5.45 0.93 25.37
CA ILE A 283 -4.95 2.11 26.09
C ILE A 283 -4.41 1.75 27.48
N GLU A 284 -5.06 0.82 28.18
CA GLU A 284 -4.64 0.32 29.49
C GLU A 284 -3.21 -0.27 29.42
N LEU A 285 -2.94 -1.17 28.47
CA LEU A 285 -1.59 -1.73 28.30
C LEU A 285 -0.55 -0.67 27.95
N ILE A 286 -0.91 0.29 27.09
CA ILE A 286 -0.02 1.39 26.71
C ILE A 286 0.34 2.25 27.94
N GLY A 287 -0.64 2.54 28.79
CA GLY A 287 -0.43 3.24 30.06
C GLY A 287 0.45 2.44 31.02
N ASP A 288 0.20 1.14 31.15
CA ASP A 288 1.01 0.24 31.98
C ASP A 288 2.47 0.19 31.51
N ILE A 289 2.72 0.09 30.20
CA ILE A 289 4.07 0.08 29.62
C ILE A 289 4.82 1.37 30.00
N ARG A 290 4.15 2.53 29.94
CA ARG A 290 4.75 3.83 30.29
C ARG A 290 5.14 3.94 31.77
N HIS A 291 4.47 3.22 32.66
CA HIS A 291 4.75 3.27 34.11
C HIS A 291 5.69 2.16 34.59
N ARG A 292 5.97 1.15 33.76
CA ARG A 292 6.92 0.07 34.09
C ARG A 292 8.37 0.51 33.94
N ASN A 293 9.23 -0.02 34.80
CA ASN A 293 10.67 0.10 34.64
C ASN A 293 11.20 -0.96 33.67
N LEU A 294 11.09 -0.69 32.36
CA LEU A 294 11.48 -1.62 31.30
C LEU A 294 12.95 -2.07 31.38
N LYS A 295 13.82 -1.28 32.02
CA LYS A 295 15.24 -1.61 32.20
C LYS A 295 15.47 -2.76 33.17
N GLU A 296 14.59 -2.95 34.16
CA GLU A 296 14.72 -4.02 35.15
C GLU A 296 14.11 -5.34 34.68
N MET A 297 13.29 -5.31 33.63
CA MET A 297 12.66 -6.49 33.05
C MET A 297 13.67 -7.39 32.34
N THR A 298 13.38 -8.69 32.28
CA THR A 298 14.15 -9.63 31.45
C THR A 298 13.79 -9.46 29.97
N ILE A 299 14.64 -10.00 29.08
CA ILE A 299 14.38 -9.89 27.64
C ILE A 299 13.15 -10.70 27.22
N GLU A 300 12.88 -11.80 27.91
CA GLU A 300 11.70 -12.66 27.70
C GLU A 300 10.41 -11.95 28.15
N GLU A 301 10.43 -11.27 29.31
CA GLU A 301 9.26 -10.49 29.77
C GLU A 301 8.93 -9.33 28.81
N LEU A 302 9.97 -8.70 28.23
CA LEU A 302 9.79 -7.65 27.21
C LEU A 302 9.21 -8.24 25.91
N GLU A 303 9.68 -9.41 25.49
CA GLU A 303 9.15 -10.11 24.31
C GLU A 303 7.67 -10.48 24.48
N ASP A 304 7.29 -11.01 25.63
CA ASP A 304 5.89 -11.32 25.94
C ASP A 304 5.00 -10.07 25.82
N LEU A 305 5.47 -8.93 26.35
CA LEU A 305 4.76 -7.65 26.22
C LEU A 305 4.67 -7.15 24.77
N VAL A 306 5.72 -7.35 23.97
CA VAL A 306 5.71 -6.99 22.55
C VAL A 306 4.63 -7.77 21.81
N TRP A 307 4.57 -9.09 22.02
CA TRP A 307 3.57 -9.94 21.36
C TRP A 307 2.15 -9.66 21.88
N GLU A 308 1.99 -9.38 23.17
CA GLU A 308 0.71 -8.94 23.74
C GLU A 308 0.23 -7.64 23.09
N MET A 309 1.11 -6.63 23.00
CA MET A 309 0.80 -5.36 22.36
C MET A 309 0.48 -5.54 20.87
N TYR A 310 1.25 -6.36 20.15
CA TYR A 310 0.97 -6.69 18.75
C TYR A 310 -0.42 -7.29 18.57
N ASN A 311 -0.80 -8.27 19.40
CA ASN A 311 -2.12 -8.90 19.35
C ASN A 311 -3.27 -7.92 19.67
N ARG A 312 -3.11 -7.06 20.69
CA ARG A 312 -4.11 -6.01 20.99
C ARG A 312 -4.24 -5.03 19.82
N ASN A 313 -3.12 -4.64 19.19
CA ASN A 313 -3.12 -3.78 18.02
C ASN A 313 -3.81 -4.41 16.81
N GLN A 314 -3.65 -5.71 16.58
CA GLN A 314 -4.39 -6.42 15.53
C GLN A 314 -5.91 -6.31 15.71
N GLY A 315 -6.40 -6.45 16.95
CA GLY A 315 -7.82 -6.27 17.27
C GLY A 315 -8.32 -4.86 16.98
N VAL A 316 -7.57 -3.83 17.36
CA VAL A 316 -7.89 -2.42 17.06
C VAL A 316 -7.93 -2.19 15.54
N PHE A 317 -6.96 -2.73 14.80
CA PHE A 317 -6.91 -2.62 13.35
C PHE A 317 -8.12 -3.27 12.68
N GLN A 318 -8.51 -4.48 13.10
CA GLN A 318 -9.67 -5.17 12.51
C GLN A 318 -10.96 -4.35 12.64
N VAL A 319 -11.20 -3.75 13.82
CA VAL A 319 -12.36 -2.87 14.04
C VAL A 319 -12.23 -1.59 13.22
N HIS A 320 -11.02 -1.02 13.10
CA HIS A 320 -10.76 0.14 12.25
C HIS A 320 -11.10 -0.13 10.77
N ALA A 321 -10.59 -1.24 10.21
CA ALA A 321 -10.85 -1.65 8.84
C ALA A 321 -12.35 -1.87 8.59
N SER A 322 -13.03 -2.56 9.51
CA SER A 322 -14.48 -2.78 9.45
C SER A 322 -15.28 -1.47 9.51
N THR A 323 -14.83 -0.52 10.32
CA THR A 323 -15.43 0.82 10.43
C THR A 323 -15.23 1.62 9.14
N MET A 324 -14.07 1.51 8.48
CA MET A 324 -13.85 2.13 7.18
C MET A 324 -14.81 1.58 6.12
N LEU A 325 -14.96 0.26 6.03
CA LEU A 325 -15.90 -0.38 5.09
C LEU A 325 -17.36 0.05 5.34
N ALA A 326 -17.76 0.11 6.61
CA ALA A 326 -19.09 0.58 6.99
C ALA A 326 -19.30 2.06 6.60
N ASN A 327 -18.31 2.91 6.88
CA ASN A 327 -18.37 4.33 6.57
C ASN A 327 -18.43 4.59 5.05
N MET A 328 -17.61 3.90 4.25
CA MET A 328 -17.65 3.98 2.78
C MET A 328 -19.02 3.56 2.23
N SER A 329 -19.60 2.49 2.76
CA SER A 329 -20.92 2.00 2.37
C SER A 329 -22.01 3.05 2.66
N LEU A 330 -22.04 3.58 3.88
CA LEU A 330 -23.01 4.61 4.29
C LEU A 330 -22.85 5.89 3.46
N PHE A 331 -21.62 6.30 3.18
CA PHE A 331 -21.34 7.48 2.37
C PHE A 331 -21.85 7.32 0.93
N GLY A 332 -21.65 6.14 0.32
CA GLY A 332 -22.20 5.83 -1.00
C GLY A 332 -23.73 5.85 -1.04
N PHE A 333 -24.40 5.41 0.03
CA PHE A 333 -25.87 5.54 0.15
C PHE A 333 -26.31 6.99 0.34
N LEU A 334 -25.61 7.79 1.15
CA LEU A 334 -25.87 9.23 1.31
C LEU A 334 -25.81 9.94 -0.05
N GLN A 335 -24.76 9.70 -0.85
CA GLN A 335 -24.62 10.29 -2.18
C GLN A 335 -25.81 9.98 -3.09
N LYS A 336 -26.29 8.73 -3.09
CA LYS A 336 -27.47 8.32 -3.88
C LYS A 336 -28.75 9.06 -3.47
N ILE A 337 -28.96 9.27 -2.15
CA ILE A 337 -30.12 10.04 -1.65
C ILE A 337 -29.97 11.52 -2.02
N LEU A 338 -28.78 12.09 -1.84
CA LEU A 338 -28.49 13.49 -2.15
C LEU A 338 -28.68 13.82 -3.63
N ALA A 339 -28.23 12.92 -4.52
CA ALA A 339 -28.45 13.03 -5.95
C ALA A 339 -29.95 13.08 -6.30
N ARG A 340 -30.76 12.22 -5.69
CA ARG A 340 -32.22 12.20 -5.91
C ARG A 340 -32.92 13.50 -5.51
N VAL A 341 -32.41 14.22 -4.51
CA VAL A 341 -32.97 15.50 -4.05
C VAL A 341 -32.28 16.74 -4.62
N GLY A 342 -31.37 16.56 -5.60
CA GLY A 342 -30.63 17.64 -6.24
C GLY A 342 -29.70 18.40 -5.28
N GLU A 343 -29.00 17.67 -4.41
CA GLU A 343 -27.98 18.17 -3.47
C GLU A 343 -26.64 17.41 -3.68
N GLU A 344 -26.30 17.11 -4.93
CA GLU A 344 -25.02 16.47 -5.26
C GLU A 344 -23.84 17.35 -4.78
N GLY A 345 -22.87 16.73 -4.10
CA GLY A 345 -21.72 17.42 -3.53
C GLY A 345 -21.92 17.90 -2.08
N THR A 346 -23.16 17.90 -1.57
CA THR A 346 -23.46 18.33 -0.19
C THR A 346 -22.94 17.33 0.85
N GLU A 347 -22.64 16.08 0.49
CA GLU A 347 -22.12 15.05 1.41
C GLU A 347 -20.89 15.52 2.19
N LYS A 348 -20.03 16.34 1.57
CA LYS A 348 -18.83 16.91 2.20
C LYS A 348 -19.17 17.92 3.29
N LEU A 349 -20.24 18.70 3.10
CA LEU A 349 -20.73 19.67 4.10
C LEU A 349 -21.38 18.96 5.28
N LEU A 350 -21.94 17.77 5.08
CA LEU A 350 -22.62 17.02 6.14
C LEU A 350 -21.65 16.38 7.15
N VAL A 351 -20.37 16.25 6.79
CA VAL A 351 -19.36 15.57 7.61
C VAL A 351 -18.24 16.49 8.12
N MET A 352 -18.29 17.80 7.85
CA MET A 352 -17.29 18.76 8.35
C MET A 352 -17.53 19.19 9.81
N GLY A 353 -16.46 19.65 10.48
CA GLY A 353 -16.52 20.24 11.83
C GLY A 353 -17.04 19.28 12.91
N LEU A 354 -16.79 17.98 12.80
CA LEU A 354 -17.19 17.01 13.84
C LEU A 354 -16.32 17.16 15.09
N GLU A 355 -16.94 16.96 16.25
CA GLU A 355 -16.26 17.00 17.53
C GLU A 355 -15.73 15.61 17.90
N GLY A 356 -14.67 15.56 18.72
CA GLY A 356 -14.12 14.30 19.23
C GLY A 356 -13.13 13.58 18.30
N MET A 357 -12.74 14.19 17.18
CA MET A 357 -11.63 13.71 16.34
C MET A 357 -10.29 14.16 16.95
N SER A 358 -9.46 13.20 17.36
CA SER A 358 -8.14 13.45 17.97
C SER A 358 -7.19 14.24 17.07
N SER A 359 -7.23 14.00 15.74
CA SER A 359 -6.40 14.65 14.72
C SER A 359 -6.71 16.15 14.60
N CYS A 360 -7.99 16.54 14.60
CA CYS A 360 -8.40 17.95 14.55
C CYS A 360 -8.02 18.74 15.82
N GLN A 361 -7.93 18.07 16.98
CA GLN A 361 -7.56 18.72 18.24
C GLN A 361 -6.08 19.11 18.31
N LEU A 362 -5.21 18.39 17.59
CA LEU A 362 -3.76 18.56 17.66
C LEU A 362 -3.33 19.99 17.31
N GLY A 363 -3.84 20.54 16.21
CA GLY A 363 -3.53 21.91 15.80
C GLY A 363 -4.00 22.96 16.80
N ALA A 364 -5.16 22.74 17.42
CA ALA A 364 -5.70 23.64 18.44
C ALA A 364 -4.91 23.59 19.76
N GLU A 365 -4.49 22.41 20.20
CA GLU A 365 -3.66 22.24 21.40
C GLU A 365 -2.23 22.78 21.20
N MET A 366 -1.65 22.60 20.00
CA MET A 366 -0.37 23.21 19.63
C MET A 366 -0.47 24.76 19.64
N TRP A 367 -1.56 25.31 19.11
CA TRP A 367 -1.82 26.75 19.16
C TRP A 367 -1.94 27.26 20.60
N LYS A 368 -2.66 26.54 21.48
CA LYS A 368 -2.73 26.90 22.91
C LYS A 368 -1.35 26.91 23.56
N LEU A 369 -0.51 25.92 23.26
CA LEU A 369 0.86 25.86 23.76
C LEU A 369 1.68 27.08 23.30
N ALA A 370 1.52 27.51 22.04
CA ALA A 370 2.12 28.75 21.54
C ALA A 370 1.57 30.00 22.21
N GLN A 371 0.27 30.08 22.48
CA GLN A 371 -0.31 31.19 23.24
C GLN A 371 0.24 31.25 24.67
N ASN A 372 0.41 30.12 25.34
CA ASN A 372 1.02 30.07 26.67
C ASN A 372 2.47 30.56 26.62
N ALA A 373 3.26 30.14 25.61
CA ALA A 373 4.60 30.67 25.38
C ALA A 373 4.61 32.20 25.14
N SER A 374 3.61 32.73 24.43
CA SER A 374 3.49 34.16 24.11
C SER A 374 3.24 35.05 25.34
N ASN A 375 2.74 34.48 26.44
CA ASN A 375 2.52 35.21 27.70
C ASN A 375 3.83 35.64 28.40
N SER A 376 4.97 35.05 28.00
CA SER A 376 6.30 35.41 28.51
C SER A 376 7.28 35.68 27.37
N SER A 377 7.77 36.92 27.30
CA SER A 377 8.78 37.31 26.30
C SER A 377 10.04 36.45 26.40
N ARG A 378 10.47 36.09 27.62
CA ARG A 378 11.64 35.25 27.87
C ARG A 378 11.44 33.82 27.34
N VAL A 379 10.26 33.22 27.52
CA VAL A 379 9.94 31.89 26.96
C VAL A 379 9.90 31.94 25.44
N SER A 380 9.20 32.93 24.88
CA SER A 380 9.11 33.15 23.43
C SER A 380 10.48 33.30 22.79
N GLU A 381 11.38 34.12 23.35
CA GLU A 381 12.74 34.29 22.86
C GLU A 381 13.55 32.98 22.85
N GLN A 382 13.43 32.14 23.89
CA GLN A 382 14.13 30.85 23.92
C GLN A 382 13.62 29.89 22.85
N ILE A 383 12.30 29.82 22.66
CA ILE A 383 11.68 28.95 21.65
C ILE A 383 12.03 29.43 20.24
N LEU A 384 11.89 30.73 19.98
CA LEU A 384 12.24 31.35 18.70
C LEU A 384 13.74 31.22 18.35
N SER A 385 14.61 31.07 19.35
CA SER A 385 16.05 30.85 19.12
C SER A 385 16.39 29.49 18.49
N ARG A 386 15.48 28.50 18.58
CA ARG A 386 15.63 27.15 18.02
C ARG A 386 16.94 26.43 18.38
N ARG A 387 17.54 26.77 19.51
CA ARG A 387 18.79 26.15 19.94
C ARG A 387 18.54 24.77 20.52
N LYS A 388 19.54 23.90 20.41
CA LYS A 388 19.49 22.55 21.00
C LYS A 388 19.35 22.60 22.53
N ASP A 389 19.82 23.67 23.18
CA ASP A 389 19.77 23.86 24.63
C ASP A 389 18.48 24.54 25.14
N THR A 390 17.48 24.79 24.29
CA THR A 390 16.25 25.50 24.66
C THR A 390 15.53 24.83 25.84
N LEU A 391 15.38 23.50 25.84
CA LEU A 391 14.72 22.78 26.94
C LEU A 391 15.44 22.96 28.28
N GLU A 392 16.77 22.90 28.30
CA GLU A 392 17.55 23.09 29.53
C GLU A 392 17.43 24.52 30.05
N LYS A 393 17.49 25.51 29.16
CA LYS A 393 17.32 26.92 29.53
C LYS A 393 15.94 27.24 30.08
N LEU A 394 14.88 26.62 29.55
CA LEU A 394 13.51 26.80 30.06
C LEU A 394 13.38 26.31 31.52
N LYS A 395 14.17 25.32 31.95
CA LYS A 395 14.15 24.84 33.35
C LYS A 395 14.74 25.85 34.35
N GLU A 396 15.52 26.82 33.89
CA GLU A 396 16.27 27.74 34.76
C GLU A 396 15.41 28.86 35.39
N PHE A 397 14.16 29.04 34.94
CA PHE A 397 13.30 30.13 35.43
C PHE A 397 11.82 29.72 35.56
N PRO A 398 11.03 30.37 36.45
CA PRO A 398 9.67 29.93 36.79
C PRO A 398 8.72 29.83 35.59
N GLU A 399 8.67 30.85 34.74
CA GLU A 399 7.78 30.89 33.57
C GLU A 399 8.12 29.80 32.54
N GLY A 400 9.40 29.43 32.46
CA GLY A 400 9.85 28.33 31.61
C GLY A 400 9.44 26.97 32.16
N LYS A 401 9.44 26.79 33.50
CA LYS A 401 8.92 25.58 34.14
C LYS A 401 7.41 25.41 33.94
N GLU A 402 6.64 26.49 34.08
CA GLU A 402 5.19 26.47 33.79
C GLU A 402 4.91 26.07 32.34
N PHE A 403 5.66 26.62 31.38
CA PHE A 403 5.55 26.20 29.99
C PHE A 403 5.94 24.73 29.78
N LEU A 404 6.98 24.24 30.46
CA LEU A 404 7.39 22.84 30.37
C LEU A 404 6.33 21.89 30.92
N GLU A 405 5.60 22.27 31.98
CA GLU A 405 4.46 21.48 32.47
C GLU A 405 3.33 21.38 31.44
N ASP A 406 3.08 22.44 30.68
CA ASP A 406 2.10 22.41 29.58
C ASP A 406 2.60 21.61 28.38
N LEU A 407 3.91 21.67 28.08
CA LEU A 407 4.54 20.83 27.08
C LEU A 407 4.46 19.34 27.46
N ASP A 408 4.67 19.00 28.74
CA ASP A 408 4.59 17.62 29.22
C ASP A 408 3.17 17.07 29.10
N LYS A 409 2.14 17.86 29.45
CA LYS A 409 0.72 17.49 29.21
C LYS A 409 0.41 17.31 27.72
N PHE A 410 1.01 18.14 26.86
CA PHE A 410 0.88 17.99 25.42
C PHE A 410 1.52 16.67 24.95
N MET A 411 2.73 16.37 25.40
CA MET A 411 3.45 15.14 25.05
C MET A 411 2.78 13.88 25.60
N GLU A 412 2.16 13.92 26.78
CA GLU A 412 1.40 12.78 27.30
C GLU A 412 0.27 12.37 26.34
N ARG A 413 -0.35 13.37 25.70
CA ARG A 413 -1.50 13.19 24.81
C ARG A 413 -1.14 12.98 23.34
N PHE A 414 -0.06 13.58 22.85
CA PHE A 414 0.32 13.58 21.43
C PHE A 414 1.79 13.20 21.17
N GLY A 415 2.55 12.85 22.19
CA GLY A 415 3.96 12.48 22.06
C GLY A 415 4.21 11.22 21.23
N ASP A 416 3.18 10.37 21.09
CA ASP A 416 3.16 9.16 20.25
C ASP A 416 3.12 9.45 18.74
N ARG A 417 2.91 10.70 18.34
CA ARG A 417 2.86 11.13 16.94
C ARG A 417 4.27 11.30 16.35
N GLY A 418 4.36 11.35 15.03
CA GLY A 418 5.59 11.52 14.27
C GLY A 418 5.31 11.57 12.77
N SER A 419 6.33 11.77 11.94
CA SER A 419 6.21 11.46 10.51
C SER A 419 6.23 9.94 10.32
N GLN A 420 5.50 9.43 9.32
CA GLN A 420 5.42 7.99 9.04
C GLN A 420 5.10 7.17 10.30
N GLU A 421 4.01 7.52 10.98
CA GLU A 421 3.61 7.02 12.32
C GLU A 421 3.52 5.48 12.43
N MET A 422 3.44 4.79 11.30
CA MET A 422 3.36 3.33 11.22
C MET A 422 4.73 2.64 11.14
N GLU A 423 5.79 3.37 10.79
CA GLU A 423 7.16 2.84 10.75
C GLU A 423 7.75 2.84 12.17
N LEU A 424 8.16 1.67 12.66
CA LEU A 424 8.79 1.52 13.96
C LEU A 424 10.17 2.14 14.03
N SER A 425 10.91 2.29 12.93
CA SER A 425 12.25 2.88 12.94
C SER A 425 12.23 4.41 13.12
N VAL A 426 11.11 5.07 12.86
CA VAL A 426 11.00 6.54 12.95
C VAL A 426 10.72 6.99 14.39
N PRO A 427 11.52 7.93 14.95
CA PRO A 427 11.30 8.47 16.29
C PRO A 427 9.96 9.21 16.43
N ARG A 428 9.39 9.15 17.64
CA ARG A 428 8.18 9.90 18.02
C ARG A 428 8.51 11.26 18.63
N TRP A 429 7.52 12.13 18.73
CA TRP A 429 7.70 13.48 19.30
C TRP A 429 8.17 13.47 20.75
N GLU A 430 7.76 12.48 21.54
CA GLU A 430 8.27 12.27 22.91
C GLU A 430 9.78 11.97 22.93
N GLU A 431 10.32 11.34 21.88
CA GLU A 431 11.75 11.07 21.72
C GLU A 431 12.53 12.27 21.14
N ASN A 432 11.85 13.15 20.40
CA ASN A 432 12.42 14.37 19.82
C ASN A 432 11.56 15.63 20.04
N PRO A 433 11.55 16.20 21.27
CA PRO A 433 10.73 17.37 21.59
C PRO A 433 11.11 18.66 20.84
N HIS A 434 12.32 18.74 20.28
CA HIS A 434 12.77 19.91 19.50
C HIS A 434 11.91 20.17 18.26
N PHE A 435 11.33 19.12 17.68
CA PHE A 435 10.37 19.26 16.59
C PHE A 435 9.12 20.01 17.05
N VAL A 436 8.53 19.61 18.18
CA VAL A 436 7.35 20.26 18.75
C VAL A 436 7.64 21.72 19.10
N LEU A 437 8.79 22.00 19.72
CA LEU A 437 9.21 23.39 19.98
C LEU A 437 9.39 24.21 18.70
N SER A 438 9.90 23.60 17.63
CA SER A 438 10.02 24.25 16.33
C SER A 438 8.67 24.58 15.71
N MET A 439 7.66 23.73 15.93
CA MET A 439 6.29 24.01 15.55
C MET A 439 5.71 25.15 16.39
N VAL A 440 5.86 25.12 17.72
CA VAL A 440 5.45 26.24 18.58
C VAL A 440 6.08 27.57 18.11
N ALA A 441 7.36 27.57 17.72
CA ALA A 441 8.04 28.74 17.16
C ALA A 441 7.40 29.25 15.85
N ASN A 442 6.88 28.35 15.00
CA ASN A 442 6.15 28.75 13.78
C ASN A 442 4.84 29.45 14.14
N TYR A 443 4.06 28.90 15.09
CA TYR A 443 2.82 29.50 15.57
C TYR A 443 3.02 30.86 16.23
N LEU A 444 4.12 31.06 16.97
CA LEU A 444 4.46 32.36 17.56
C LEU A 444 4.70 33.46 16.52
N ASN A 445 5.17 33.10 15.32
CA ASN A 445 5.44 34.04 14.23
C ASN A 445 4.23 34.27 13.31
N ALA A 446 3.26 33.38 13.30
CA ALA A 446 2.09 33.45 12.45
C ALA A 446 1.03 34.42 13.03
N LYS A 447 0.24 35.06 12.16
CA LYS A 447 -0.96 35.80 12.60
C LYS A 447 -1.90 34.86 13.35
N PRO A 448 -2.59 35.32 14.40
CA PRO A 448 -3.49 34.47 15.18
C PRO A 448 -4.69 34.04 14.35
N VAL A 449 -4.59 32.89 13.68
CA VAL A 449 -5.74 32.16 13.15
C VAL A 449 -6.42 31.51 14.36
N ASN A 450 -7.59 32.03 14.74
CA ASN A 450 -8.38 31.41 15.79
C ASN A 450 -9.03 30.13 15.24
N LEU A 451 -8.30 29.02 15.32
CA LEU A 451 -8.75 27.69 14.89
C LEU A 451 -10.07 27.28 15.55
N VAL A 452 -10.26 27.67 16.82
CA VAL A 452 -11.51 27.41 17.56
C VAL A 452 -12.71 28.09 16.88
N LYS A 453 -12.55 29.36 16.49
CA LYS A 453 -13.61 30.10 15.75
C LYS A 453 -13.90 29.47 14.39
N THR A 454 -12.86 29.02 13.68
CA THR A 454 -13.02 28.37 12.36
C THR A 454 -13.82 27.06 12.48
N MET A 455 -13.56 26.27 13.52
CA MET A 455 -14.33 25.05 13.81
C MET A 455 -15.81 25.36 14.14
N GLU A 456 -16.09 26.43 14.89
CA GLU A 456 -17.47 26.87 15.16
C GLU A 456 -18.22 27.28 13.88
N GLU A 457 -17.55 28.00 12.98
CA GLU A 457 -18.13 28.41 11.69
C GLU A 457 -18.47 27.18 10.81
N GLN A 458 -17.58 26.20 10.74
CA GLN A 458 -17.84 24.94 10.01
C GLN A 458 -18.99 24.13 10.60
N LYS A 459 -19.06 24.05 11.93
CA LYS A 459 -20.17 23.39 12.64
C LYS A 459 -21.50 24.03 12.25
N LYS A 460 -21.55 25.36 12.15
CA LYS A 460 -22.74 26.10 11.68
C LYS A 460 -23.08 25.77 10.23
N VAL A 461 -22.10 25.77 9.32
CA VAL A 461 -22.29 25.42 7.89
C VAL A 461 -22.86 23.99 7.76
N ARG A 462 -22.35 23.03 8.53
CA ARG A 462 -22.90 21.66 8.56
C ARG A 462 -24.37 21.65 8.97
N PHE A 463 -24.72 22.33 10.07
CA PHE A 463 -26.11 22.34 10.53
C PHE A 463 -27.07 22.95 9.51
N GLU A 464 -26.66 24.04 8.84
CA GLU A 464 -27.44 24.66 7.76
C GLU A 464 -27.60 23.73 6.55
N ALA A 465 -26.55 23.00 6.17
CA ALA A 465 -26.61 22.00 5.10
C ALA A 465 -27.54 20.83 5.48
N THR A 466 -27.43 20.31 6.70
CA THR A 466 -28.30 19.24 7.21
C THR A 466 -29.76 19.66 7.19
N ASP A 467 -30.10 20.84 7.73
CA ASP A 467 -31.47 21.36 7.74
C ASP A 467 -32.02 21.55 6.31
N ARG A 468 -31.21 22.06 5.39
CA ARG A 468 -31.57 22.20 3.97
C ARG A 468 -31.95 20.85 3.33
N VAL A 469 -31.13 19.82 3.55
CA VAL A 469 -31.40 18.47 3.00
C VAL A 469 -32.65 17.86 3.65
N LEU A 470 -32.80 17.96 4.97
CA LEU A 470 -33.97 17.44 5.69
C LEU A 470 -35.29 18.10 5.27
N LYS A 471 -35.27 19.40 4.93
CA LYS A 471 -36.41 20.11 4.36
C LYS A 471 -36.81 19.58 2.98
N LYS A 472 -35.85 19.20 2.14
CA LYS A 472 -36.15 18.58 0.83
C LYS A 472 -36.73 17.17 0.97
N LEU A 473 -36.28 16.41 1.97
CA LEU A 473 -36.77 15.06 2.28
C LEU A 473 -38.11 15.04 3.03
N SER A 474 -38.65 16.18 3.47
CA SER A 474 -39.84 16.27 4.31
C SER A 474 -41.13 15.73 3.67
N ARG A 475 -41.12 15.47 2.36
CA ARG A 475 -42.25 14.87 1.64
C ARG A 475 -42.44 13.38 1.95
N ASN A 476 -41.39 12.70 2.45
CA ASN A 476 -41.41 11.28 2.79
C ASN A 476 -40.84 11.06 4.21
N PRO A 477 -41.71 10.95 5.25
CA PRO A 477 -41.27 10.82 6.64
C PRO A 477 -40.35 9.64 6.91
N LEU A 478 -40.54 8.52 6.19
CA LEU A 478 -39.70 7.33 6.33
C LEU A 478 -38.30 7.54 5.76
N GLU A 479 -38.21 8.13 4.56
CA GLU A 479 -36.93 8.44 3.92
C GLU A 479 -36.15 9.49 4.71
N LYS A 480 -36.85 10.49 5.27
CA LYS A 480 -36.26 11.45 6.21
C LYS A 480 -35.67 10.75 7.44
N PHE A 481 -36.43 9.87 8.08
CA PHE A 481 -35.96 9.13 9.26
C PHE A 481 -34.75 8.24 8.95
N ILE A 482 -34.78 7.52 7.81
CA ILE A 482 -33.65 6.69 7.36
C ILE A 482 -32.41 7.56 7.11
N PHE A 483 -32.57 8.70 6.43
CA PHE A 483 -31.47 9.62 6.17
C PHE A 483 -30.86 10.18 7.47
N GLU A 484 -31.69 10.61 8.43
CA GLU A 484 -31.22 11.09 9.73
C GLU A 484 -30.38 10.04 10.46
N LYS A 485 -30.87 8.80 10.52
CA LYS A 485 -30.15 7.69 11.17
C LYS A 485 -28.87 7.31 10.44
N MET A 486 -28.90 7.32 9.11
CA MET A 486 -27.73 7.05 8.29
C MET A 486 -26.66 8.14 8.43
N LEU A 487 -27.06 9.40 8.47
CA LEU A 487 -26.17 10.53 8.68
C LEU A 487 -25.54 10.49 10.08
N GLU A 488 -26.35 10.22 11.12
CA GLU A 488 -25.88 10.04 12.50
C GLU A 488 -24.79 8.96 12.57
N LYS A 489 -25.04 7.78 11.99
CA LYS A 489 -24.06 6.68 11.95
C LYS A 489 -22.83 7.00 11.10
N THR A 490 -22.99 7.73 10.01
CA THR A 490 -21.87 8.16 9.16
C THR A 490 -20.91 9.07 9.94
N GLN A 491 -21.46 10.05 10.66
CA GLN A 491 -20.69 10.97 11.50
C GLN A 491 -20.02 10.23 12.67
N GLU A 492 -20.76 9.35 13.36
CA GLU A 492 -20.24 8.51 14.44
C GLU A 492 -19.06 7.65 13.97
N TYR A 493 -19.19 6.92 12.86
CA TYR A 493 -18.11 6.08 12.33
C TYR A 493 -16.93 6.87 11.80
N LEU A 494 -17.14 8.10 11.31
CA LEU A 494 -16.03 8.97 10.94
C LEU A 494 -15.19 9.36 12.14
N VAL A 495 -15.82 9.72 13.27
CA VAL A 495 -15.10 10.02 14.52
C VAL A 495 -14.45 8.74 15.08
N MET A 496 -15.18 7.63 15.06
CA MET A 496 -14.68 6.35 15.58
C MET A 496 -13.47 5.82 14.81
N ARG A 497 -13.45 5.91 13.47
CA ARG A 497 -12.29 5.45 12.67
C ARG A 497 -11.03 6.26 13.01
N GLU A 498 -11.14 7.57 13.22
CA GLU A 498 -10.02 8.44 13.57
C GLU A 498 -9.47 8.11 14.97
N ASN A 499 -10.37 7.85 15.92
CA ASN A 499 -9.98 7.44 17.28
C ASN A 499 -9.33 6.05 17.28
N LEU A 500 -9.88 5.07 16.56
CA LEU A 500 -9.27 3.75 16.38
C LEU A 500 -7.90 3.84 15.72
N LYS A 501 -7.74 4.69 14.69
CA LYS A 501 -6.43 4.95 14.07
C LYS A 501 -5.43 5.50 15.09
N THR A 502 -5.86 6.42 15.94
CA THR A 502 -5.01 7.00 16.99
C THR A 502 -4.59 5.95 18.01
N THR A 503 -5.51 5.10 18.46
CA THR A 503 -5.18 3.99 19.37
C THR A 503 -4.19 3.02 18.72
N TRP A 504 -4.36 2.73 17.42
CA TRP A 504 -3.44 1.87 16.68
C TRP A 504 -2.03 2.44 16.60
N VAL A 505 -1.89 3.74 16.26
CA VAL A 505 -0.60 4.46 16.25
C VAL A 505 0.06 4.43 17.62
N ARG A 506 -0.69 4.67 18.70
CA ARG A 506 -0.17 4.58 20.08
C ARG A 506 0.36 3.20 20.42
N GLY A 507 -0.31 2.13 19.98
CA GLY A 507 0.19 0.78 20.16
C GLY A 507 1.49 0.52 19.40
N ILE A 508 1.64 1.09 18.19
CA ILE A 508 2.91 1.01 17.44
C ILE A 508 4.02 1.79 18.16
N SER A 509 3.71 2.97 18.71
CA SER A 509 4.63 3.71 19.57
C SER A 509 5.08 2.88 20.78
N ALA A 510 4.15 2.22 21.47
CA ALA A 510 4.46 1.34 22.59
C ALA A 510 5.34 0.14 22.18
N MET A 511 5.06 -0.48 21.03
CA MET A 511 5.92 -1.52 20.47
C MET A 511 7.33 -1.02 20.20
N ARG A 512 7.50 0.19 19.64
CA ARG A 512 8.81 0.81 19.42
C ARG A 512 9.58 0.94 20.74
N VAL A 513 8.94 1.48 21.79
CA VAL A 513 9.55 1.62 23.12
C VAL A 513 10.01 0.27 23.67
N LEU A 514 9.16 -0.75 23.57
CA LEU A 514 9.50 -2.11 24.02
C LEU A 514 10.66 -2.71 23.22
N TYR A 515 10.66 -2.59 21.89
CA TYR A 515 11.75 -3.10 21.05
C TYR A 515 13.06 -2.38 21.30
N LEU A 516 13.03 -1.08 21.56
CA LEU A 516 14.23 -0.34 21.93
C LEU A 516 14.79 -0.80 23.28
N ALA A 517 13.94 -1.18 24.24
CA ALA A 517 14.38 -1.80 25.49
C ALA A 517 14.97 -3.21 25.25
N VAL A 518 14.37 -4.02 24.37
CA VAL A 518 14.94 -5.31 23.93
C VAL A 518 16.30 -5.10 23.28
N ALA A 519 16.44 -4.09 22.41
CA ALA A 519 17.70 -3.78 21.74
C ALA A 519 18.80 -3.38 22.73
N GLU A 520 18.48 -2.59 23.75
CA GLU A 520 19.43 -2.25 24.83
C GLU A 520 19.97 -3.53 25.51
N LYS A 521 19.10 -4.50 25.83
CA LYS A 521 19.52 -5.79 26.39
C LYS A 521 20.42 -6.58 25.43
N LEU A 522 20.09 -6.60 24.13
CA LEU A 522 20.88 -7.30 23.12
C LEU A 522 22.25 -6.65 22.87
N VAL A 523 22.35 -5.32 23.03
CA VAL A 523 23.63 -4.59 23.00
C VAL A 523 24.48 -4.93 24.22
N ASP A 524 23.88 -4.96 25.42
CA ASP A 524 24.58 -5.38 26.65
C ASP A 524 25.11 -6.81 26.55
N GLN A 525 24.36 -7.69 25.89
CA GLN A 525 24.76 -9.07 25.58
C GLN A 525 25.76 -9.18 24.41
N LYS A 526 26.08 -8.07 23.74
CA LYS A 526 26.96 -7.97 22.56
C LYS A 526 26.45 -8.74 21.34
N THR A 527 25.16 -9.03 21.28
CA THR A 527 24.49 -9.64 20.12
C THR A 527 24.23 -8.59 19.03
N LEU A 528 23.84 -7.38 19.41
CA LEU A 528 23.76 -6.21 18.54
C LEU A 528 24.95 -5.27 18.79
N GLU A 529 25.36 -4.54 17.75
CA GLU A 529 26.37 -3.48 17.87
C GLU A 529 25.74 -2.15 18.28
N ASN A 530 24.64 -1.77 17.62
CA ASN A 530 23.88 -0.55 17.90
C ASN A 530 22.44 -0.88 18.24
N ARG A 531 21.84 -0.05 19.08
CA ARG A 531 20.42 -0.16 19.48
C ARG A 531 19.48 -0.17 18.27
N ASP A 532 19.72 0.70 17.29
CA ASP A 532 18.85 0.86 16.12
C ASP A 532 19.00 -0.26 15.09
N ASP A 533 19.97 -1.17 15.27
CA ASP A 533 20.13 -2.33 14.39
C ASP A 533 18.92 -3.29 14.47
N ILE A 534 18.15 -3.23 15.57
CA ILE A 534 16.96 -4.06 15.74
C ILE A 534 15.89 -3.82 14.67
N PHE A 535 15.81 -2.62 14.09
CA PHE A 535 14.81 -2.30 13.06
C PHE A 535 15.03 -3.09 11.76
N TYR A 536 16.26 -3.57 11.54
CA TYR A 536 16.61 -4.40 10.39
C TYR A 536 16.34 -5.89 10.63
N LEU A 537 15.81 -6.28 11.78
CA LEU A 537 15.42 -7.66 12.10
C LEU A 537 13.91 -7.83 12.01
N LYS A 538 13.43 -9.02 11.65
CA LYS A 538 12.01 -9.36 11.74
C LYS A 538 11.62 -9.62 13.19
N MET A 539 10.34 -9.44 13.53
CA MET A 539 9.82 -9.79 14.86
C MET A 539 10.13 -11.25 15.24
N THR A 540 9.98 -12.19 14.31
CA THR A 540 10.29 -13.61 14.50
C THR A 540 11.77 -13.88 14.66
N GLU A 541 12.63 -13.11 13.99
CA GLU A 541 14.09 -13.23 14.14
C GLU A 541 14.54 -12.69 15.49
N VAL A 542 13.88 -11.65 16.03
CA VAL A 542 14.11 -11.20 17.42
C VAL A 542 13.78 -12.34 18.40
N SER A 543 12.66 -13.03 18.21
CA SER A 543 12.32 -14.25 18.99
C SER A 543 13.37 -15.35 18.86
N ASP A 544 13.87 -15.59 17.65
CA ASP A 544 14.93 -16.58 17.41
C ASP A 544 16.27 -16.19 18.04
N ILE A 545 16.56 -14.90 18.17
CA ILE A 545 17.74 -14.42 18.91
C ILE A 545 17.56 -14.69 20.41
N ILE A 546 16.40 -14.37 20.97
CA ILE A 546 16.10 -14.54 22.41
C ILE A 546 16.15 -16.02 22.81
N THR A 547 15.59 -16.90 21.97
CA THR A 547 15.60 -18.35 22.19
C THR A 547 16.95 -19.01 21.85
N GLY A 548 17.90 -18.28 21.26
CA GLY A 548 19.23 -18.76 20.89
C GLY A 548 19.28 -19.57 19.58
N ASN A 549 18.21 -19.59 18.80
CA ASN A 549 18.15 -20.20 17.47
C ASN A 549 18.99 -19.44 16.44
N LEU A 550 19.10 -18.11 16.56
CA LEU A 550 19.87 -17.27 15.66
C LEU A 550 21.14 -16.74 16.33
N ARG A 551 22.30 -17.04 15.74
CA ARG A 551 23.62 -16.66 16.32
C ARG A 551 24.07 -15.30 15.81
N LYS A 552 24.86 -14.60 16.64
CA LYS A 552 25.45 -13.28 16.34
C LYS A 552 25.92 -13.08 14.90
N ARG A 553 26.76 -13.98 14.36
CA ARG A 553 27.29 -13.84 12.99
C ARG A 553 26.20 -13.85 11.91
N GLN A 554 25.10 -14.58 12.14
CA GLN A 554 23.95 -14.59 11.23
C GLN A 554 23.17 -13.29 11.35
N VAL A 555 22.98 -12.79 12.58
CA VAL A 555 22.34 -11.50 12.88
C VAL A 555 23.07 -10.36 12.19
N GLU A 556 24.40 -10.28 12.33
CA GLU A 556 25.26 -9.28 11.67
C GLU A 556 25.11 -9.33 10.14
N GLY A 557 25.10 -10.53 9.55
CA GLY A 557 24.91 -10.71 8.11
C GLY A 557 23.56 -10.20 7.62
N LEU A 558 22.48 -10.52 8.33
CA LEU A 558 21.12 -10.06 8.00
C LEU A 558 21.02 -8.53 8.10
N ILE A 559 21.57 -7.93 9.14
CA ILE A 559 21.54 -6.47 9.33
C ILE A 559 22.32 -5.78 8.21
N ALA A 560 23.52 -6.28 7.87
CA ALA A 560 24.35 -5.69 6.82
C ALA A 560 23.65 -5.72 5.46
N GLU A 561 23.11 -6.88 5.07
CA GLU A 561 22.36 -7.05 3.81
C GLU A 561 21.16 -6.08 3.72
N ARG A 562 20.41 -5.92 4.82
CA ARG A 562 19.18 -5.12 4.83
C ARG A 562 19.44 -3.62 4.94
N LYS A 563 20.58 -3.22 5.50
CA LYS A 563 21.07 -1.83 5.42
C LYS A 563 21.44 -1.47 3.98
N GLU A 564 22.16 -2.36 3.29
CA GLU A 564 22.50 -2.18 1.88
C GLU A 564 21.25 -2.13 1.00
N GLU A 565 20.28 -3.04 1.20
CA GLU A 565 18.99 -3.02 0.51
C GLU A 565 18.27 -1.67 0.69
N LYS A 566 18.18 -1.16 1.93
CA LYS A 566 17.52 0.11 2.23
C LYS A 566 18.22 1.27 1.51
N GLU A 567 19.54 1.34 1.56
CA GLU A 567 20.32 2.39 0.88
C GLU A 567 20.03 2.43 -0.62
N VAL A 568 19.93 1.26 -1.26
CA VAL A 568 19.62 1.13 -2.68
C VAL A 568 18.16 1.46 -2.99
N CYS A 569 17.21 1.04 -2.14
CA CYS A 569 15.79 1.03 -2.48
C CYS A 569 15.00 2.25 -2.00
N GLU A 570 15.40 2.92 -0.92
CA GLU A 570 14.60 3.95 -0.24
C GLU A 570 14.29 5.19 -1.11
N HIS A 571 15.09 5.43 -2.15
CA HIS A 571 14.98 6.59 -3.04
C HIS A 571 14.47 6.25 -4.45
N LEU A 572 14.00 5.02 -4.65
CA LEU A 572 13.47 4.58 -5.95
C LEU A 572 12.12 5.23 -6.27
N ASP A 573 11.92 5.55 -7.54
CA ASP A 573 10.61 5.98 -8.06
C ASP A 573 9.76 4.77 -8.41
N VAL A 574 9.29 4.07 -7.38
CA VAL A 574 8.56 2.82 -7.56
C VAL A 574 7.15 3.07 -8.11
N PRO A 575 6.67 2.26 -9.08
CA PRO A 575 5.36 2.46 -9.70
C PRO A 575 4.22 2.16 -8.73
N MET A 576 3.09 2.85 -8.90
CA MET A 576 1.88 2.61 -8.10
C MET A 576 1.26 1.23 -8.34
N VAL A 577 1.41 0.70 -9.56
CA VAL A 577 0.89 -0.60 -9.98
C VAL A 577 2.02 -1.37 -10.67
N ILE A 578 2.17 -2.64 -10.32
CA ILE A 578 3.08 -3.60 -10.96
C ILE A 578 2.24 -4.75 -11.49
N VAL A 579 2.38 -5.05 -12.78
CA VAL A 579 1.72 -6.19 -13.43
C VAL A 579 2.77 -7.28 -13.66
N GLY A 580 2.60 -8.43 -13.01
CA GLY A 580 3.53 -9.54 -13.09
C GLY A 580 4.79 -9.29 -12.27
N LYS A 581 5.95 -9.17 -12.94
CA LYS A 581 7.25 -9.02 -12.27
C LYS A 581 7.59 -7.55 -12.01
N PRO A 582 8.18 -7.21 -10.86
CA PRO A 582 8.71 -5.87 -10.61
C PRO A 582 9.75 -5.45 -11.66
N PRO A 583 9.76 -4.16 -12.08
CA PRO A 583 10.74 -3.65 -13.04
C PRO A 583 12.15 -3.58 -12.41
N PRO A 584 13.24 -3.78 -13.18
CA PRO A 584 14.61 -3.66 -12.69
C PRO A 584 14.90 -2.32 -11.98
N ILE A 585 15.76 -2.35 -10.96
CA ILE A 585 16.11 -1.16 -10.15
C ILE A 585 16.65 -0.02 -11.02
N GLU A 586 17.37 -0.33 -12.08
CA GLU A 586 17.94 0.64 -13.02
C GLU A 586 16.86 1.51 -13.69
N GLU A 587 15.68 0.95 -13.96
CA GLU A 587 14.54 1.66 -14.57
C GLU A 587 13.80 2.53 -13.55
N LEU A 588 13.99 2.25 -12.24
CA LEU A 588 13.36 2.96 -11.13
C LEU A 588 14.20 4.13 -10.61
N LYS A 589 15.42 4.31 -11.15
CA LYS A 589 16.28 5.46 -10.85
C LYS A 589 15.71 6.69 -11.56
N CYS A 590 15.10 7.58 -10.78
CA CYS A 590 14.36 8.72 -11.30
C CYS A 590 15.27 9.77 -11.98
N THR A 591 15.01 10.06 -13.26
CA THR A 591 15.47 11.28 -13.94
C THR A 591 14.26 12.12 -14.33
N VAL A 592 14.10 13.29 -13.72
CA VAL A 592 12.96 14.19 -14.00
C VAL A 592 13.46 15.44 -14.70
N GLU A 593 12.84 15.79 -15.83
CA GLU A 593 13.10 17.07 -16.51
C GLU A 593 12.31 18.22 -15.86
N PRO A 594 12.84 19.46 -15.89
CA PRO A 594 12.11 20.63 -15.41
C PRO A 594 10.83 20.88 -16.22
N GLN A 595 9.72 21.21 -15.54
CA GLN A 595 8.45 21.56 -16.17
C GLN A 595 7.99 22.95 -15.70
N ALA A 596 7.38 23.72 -16.59
CA ALA A 596 6.84 25.05 -16.27
C ALA A 596 5.46 25.00 -15.59
N GLN A 597 4.74 23.89 -15.78
CA GLN A 597 3.42 23.64 -15.22
C GLN A 597 3.34 22.18 -14.80
N LEU A 598 2.79 21.94 -13.62
CA LEU A 598 2.44 20.62 -13.13
C LEU A 598 0.92 20.54 -12.95
N GLU A 599 0.39 19.34 -13.18
CA GLU A 599 -1.04 19.06 -13.06
C GLU A 599 -1.28 18.05 -11.94
N GLY A 600 -2.41 18.20 -11.26
CA GLY A 600 -2.89 17.29 -10.25
C GLY A 600 -4.37 17.53 -10.02
N LEU A 601 -4.85 17.11 -8.85
CA LEU A 601 -6.24 17.23 -8.46
C LEU A 601 -6.45 18.46 -7.57
N GLY A 602 -7.33 19.36 -8.01
CA GLY A 602 -7.79 20.50 -7.23
C GLY A 602 -8.63 20.06 -6.04
N CYS A 603 -8.09 20.22 -4.82
CA CYS A 603 -8.67 19.62 -3.63
C CYS A 603 -9.22 20.64 -2.64
N SER A 604 -8.62 21.82 -2.56
CA SER A 604 -9.10 22.93 -1.72
C SER A 604 -9.08 24.22 -2.52
N HIS A 605 -10.19 24.96 -2.52
CA HIS A 605 -10.43 26.07 -3.43
C HIS A 605 -9.53 27.28 -3.14
N GLY A 606 -9.22 28.03 -4.19
CA GLY A 606 -8.48 29.29 -4.12
C GLY A 606 -7.21 29.27 -4.96
N VAL A 607 -6.62 30.46 -5.12
CA VAL A 607 -5.37 30.66 -5.86
C VAL A 607 -4.40 31.40 -4.95
N VAL A 608 -3.22 30.85 -4.76
CA VAL A 608 -2.18 31.46 -3.93
C VAL A 608 -0.84 31.47 -4.66
N ARG A 609 -0.07 32.53 -4.42
CA ARG A 609 1.28 32.69 -4.92
C ARG A 609 2.23 32.85 -3.74
N GLY A 610 3.32 32.10 -3.74
CA GLY A 610 4.26 32.06 -2.63
C GLY A 610 5.55 31.34 -2.99
N ARG A 611 6.56 31.43 -2.11
CA ARG A 611 7.80 30.67 -2.28
C ARG A 611 7.57 29.22 -1.89
N ALA A 612 8.00 28.29 -2.73
CA ALA A 612 7.95 26.87 -2.45
C ALA A 612 8.90 26.53 -1.31
N ARG A 613 8.46 25.66 -0.41
CA ARG A 613 9.27 25.02 0.62
C ARG A 613 9.07 23.52 0.46
N VAL A 614 10.08 22.85 -0.12
CA VAL A 614 10.08 21.40 -0.28
C VAL A 614 10.49 20.78 1.05
N VAL A 615 9.61 19.94 1.60
CA VAL A 615 9.80 19.25 2.88
C VAL A 615 9.54 17.78 2.65
N LEU A 616 10.52 16.93 2.95
CA LEU A 616 10.41 15.46 2.83
C LEU A 616 10.05 14.81 4.17
N ASP A 617 10.60 15.33 5.26
CA ASP A 617 10.24 15.00 6.63
C ASP A 617 10.00 16.31 7.40
N PRO A 618 8.82 16.50 8.04
CA PRO A 618 8.56 17.68 8.85
C PRO A 618 9.59 17.82 9.98
N ASN A 619 10.12 16.71 10.52
CA ASN A 619 11.13 16.73 11.58
C ASN A 619 12.43 17.42 11.17
N GLU A 620 12.76 17.41 9.88
CA GLU A 620 14.00 17.97 9.33
C GLU A 620 13.86 19.44 8.90
N CYS A 621 12.63 19.96 8.84
CA CYS A 621 12.35 21.34 8.41
C CYS A 621 11.78 22.18 9.57
N PRO A 622 12.61 22.65 10.50
CA PRO A 622 12.14 23.44 11.63
C PRO A 622 11.61 24.81 11.18
N GLU A 623 12.15 25.40 10.11
CA GLU A 623 11.80 26.75 9.64
C GLU A 623 10.85 26.72 8.45
N PHE A 624 9.61 27.14 8.69
CA PHE A 624 8.60 27.35 7.67
C PHE A 624 8.02 28.76 7.83
N LYS A 625 8.11 29.60 6.79
CA LYS A 625 7.71 31.02 6.90
C LYS A 625 6.25 31.23 6.49
N GLU A 626 5.60 32.22 7.09
CA GLU A 626 4.21 32.59 6.75
C GLU A 626 4.09 32.87 5.24
N GLY A 627 3.11 32.22 4.60
CA GLY A 627 2.81 32.40 3.18
C GLY A 627 3.71 31.59 2.23
N GLU A 628 4.65 30.79 2.72
CA GLU A 628 5.33 29.78 1.90
C GLU A 628 4.34 28.68 1.47
N ILE A 629 4.60 28.09 0.30
CA ILE A 629 3.82 26.98 -0.25
C ILE A 629 4.53 25.69 0.12
N LEU A 630 3.85 24.84 0.92
CA LEU A 630 4.36 23.55 1.34
C LEU A 630 4.31 22.58 0.15
N VAL A 631 5.47 22.03 -0.23
CA VAL A 631 5.61 20.99 -1.24
C VAL A 631 6.10 19.72 -0.56
N ALA A 632 5.28 18.67 -0.53
CA ALA A 632 5.55 17.44 0.21
C ALA A 632 5.26 16.19 -0.65
N PRO A 633 5.90 15.04 -0.38
CA PRO A 633 5.55 13.81 -1.07
C PRO A 633 4.14 13.35 -0.67
N VAL A 634 3.84 13.42 0.63
CA VAL A 634 2.59 12.99 1.28
C VAL A 634 2.50 13.66 2.65
N THR A 635 1.32 13.68 3.26
CA THR A 635 1.16 14.24 4.61
C THR A 635 0.34 13.31 5.50
N ASP A 636 0.82 13.13 6.74
CA ASP A 636 0.13 12.47 7.84
C ASP A 636 -0.22 13.50 8.96
N PRO A 637 -0.89 13.11 10.06
CA PRO A 637 -1.19 14.04 11.15
C PRO A 637 0.02 14.78 11.73
N GLY A 638 1.23 14.22 11.63
CA GLY A 638 2.47 14.85 12.06
C GLY A 638 2.82 16.12 11.29
N TRP A 639 2.26 16.31 10.09
CA TRP A 639 2.46 17.51 9.25
C TRP A 639 1.50 18.65 9.56
N THR A 640 0.37 18.36 10.23
CA THR A 640 -0.70 19.33 10.55
C THR A 640 -0.18 20.67 11.08
N PRO A 641 0.84 20.71 11.97
CA PRO A 641 1.38 21.97 12.46
C PRO A 641 1.95 22.90 11.37
N LEU A 642 2.50 22.35 10.27
CA LEU A 642 3.01 23.15 9.15
C LEU A 642 1.89 23.80 8.34
N PHE A 643 0.70 23.18 8.32
CA PHE A 643 -0.43 23.67 7.52
C PHE A 643 -0.87 25.04 8.01
N VAL A 644 -0.88 25.29 9.32
CA VAL A 644 -1.32 26.59 9.86
C VAL A 644 -0.47 27.76 9.37
N THR A 645 0.79 27.51 9.01
CA THR A 645 1.70 28.55 8.51
C THR A 645 1.73 28.62 6.97
N ALA A 646 1.27 27.56 6.30
CA ALA A 646 1.30 27.44 4.84
C ALA A 646 0.29 28.35 4.14
N GLY A 647 0.77 29.07 3.12
CA GLY A 647 -0.09 29.82 2.21
C GLY A 647 -0.78 28.93 1.17
N GLY A 648 -0.17 27.79 0.83
CA GLY A 648 -0.67 26.80 -0.14
C GLY A 648 -0.04 25.42 0.07
N LEU A 649 -0.65 24.39 -0.53
CA LEU A 649 -0.20 23.00 -0.43
C LEU A 649 -0.08 22.35 -1.82
N VAL A 650 1.04 21.67 -2.05
CA VAL A 650 1.29 20.80 -3.20
C VAL A 650 1.76 19.43 -2.68
N MET A 651 1.05 18.36 -3.06
CA MET A 651 1.42 16.99 -2.68
C MET A 651 1.59 16.08 -3.89
N GLU A 652 2.59 15.20 -3.86
CA GLU A 652 2.76 14.17 -4.89
C GLU A 652 1.69 13.08 -4.78
N LEU A 653 1.35 12.68 -3.55
CA LEU A 653 0.37 11.64 -3.23
C LEU A 653 -0.81 12.22 -2.45
N GLY A 654 -1.99 11.64 -2.69
CA GLY A 654 -3.20 11.94 -1.93
C GLY A 654 -4.45 12.08 -2.80
N GLY A 655 -5.57 11.53 -2.33
CA GLY A 655 -6.91 11.72 -2.92
C GLY A 655 -7.73 12.84 -2.27
N THR A 656 -8.95 13.06 -2.78
CA THR A 656 -9.87 14.12 -2.28
C THR A 656 -10.34 13.95 -0.83
N LEU A 657 -10.14 12.77 -0.27
CA LEU A 657 -10.50 12.37 1.10
C LEU A 657 -9.27 12.10 1.98
N SER A 658 -8.06 12.38 1.47
CA SER A 658 -6.83 12.22 2.25
C SER A 658 -6.79 13.22 3.41
N HIS A 659 -6.05 12.86 4.47
CA HIS A 659 -5.94 13.68 5.69
C HIS A 659 -5.46 15.11 5.38
N GLY A 660 -4.40 15.25 4.57
CA GLY A 660 -3.89 16.57 4.17
C GLY A 660 -4.94 17.43 3.45
N VAL A 661 -5.78 16.82 2.61
CA VAL A 661 -6.86 17.56 1.92
C VAL A 661 -7.97 17.98 2.87
N ILE A 662 -8.34 17.12 3.82
CA ILE A 662 -9.33 17.45 4.86
C ILE A 662 -8.84 18.67 5.65
N ILE A 663 -7.61 18.62 6.16
CA ILE A 663 -7.01 19.71 6.94
C ILE A 663 -6.85 20.98 6.10
N ALA A 664 -6.37 20.88 4.85
CA ALA A 664 -6.23 22.05 3.99
C ALA A 664 -7.56 22.76 3.73
N ARG A 665 -8.67 22.00 3.56
CA ARG A 665 -10.02 22.57 3.48
C ARG A 665 -10.45 23.18 4.80
N GLU A 666 -10.17 22.50 5.91
CA GLU A 666 -10.52 22.99 7.24
C GLU A 666 -9.82 24.32 7.56
N TYR A 667 -8.59 24.51 7.09
CA TYR A 667 -7.81 25.73 7.28
C TYR A 667 -7.96 26.75 6.14
N GLY A 668 -8.75 26.43 5.09
CA GLY A 668 -8.99 27.32 3.96
C GLY A 668 -7.76 27.57 3.08
N ILE A 669 -6.83 26.62 3.04
CA ILE A 669 -5.56 26.72 2.29
C ILE A 669 -5.76 26.11 0.91
N PRO A 670 -5.44 26.82 -0.20
CA PRO A 670 -5.49 26.25 -1.54
C PRO A 670 -4.56 25.05 -1.68
N ALA A 671 -5.07 23.94 -2.20
CA ALA A 671 -4.34 22.67 -2.23
C ALA A 671 -4.52 21.91 -3.56
N VAL A 672 -3.39 21.44 -4.10
CA VAL A 672 -3.33 20.53 -5.25
C VAL A 672 -2.58 19.26 -4.84
N VAL A 673 -3.12 18.10 -5.17
CA VAL A 673 -2.56 16.78 -4.79
C VAL A 673 -2.41 15.89 -6.02
N GLY A 674 -1.71 14.76 -5.91
CA GLY A 674 -1.46 13.90 -7.06
C GLY A 674 -0.50 14.51 -8.08
N VAL A 675 0.31 15.49 -7.67
CA VAL A 675 1.23 16.22 -8.55
C VAL A 675 2.52 15.41 -8.69
N LYS A 676 2.59 14.57 -9.73
CA LYS A 676 3.69 13.63 -9.93
C LYS A 676 5.05 14.34 -9.90
N ASN A 677 5.98 13.84 -9.07
CA ASN A 677 7.36 14.33 -8.93
C ASN A 677 7.50 15.79 -8.48
N ALA A 678 6.48 16.40 -7.85
CA ALA A 678 6.53 17.78 -7.38
C ALA A 678 7.75 18.12 -6.51
N THR A 679 8.13 17.25 -5.58
CA THR A 679 9.28 17.44 -4.67
C THR A 679 10.63 17.36 -5.38
N LYS A 680 10.68 16.68 -6.53
CA LYS A 680 11.88 16.54 -7.36
C LYS A 680 12.01 17.70 -8.35
N ILE A 681 10.90 18.15 -8.92
CA ILE A 681 10.83 19.22 -9.94
C ILE A 681 10.94 20.61 -9.28
N ILE A 682 10.12 20.87 -8.26
CA ILE A 682 10.11 22.17 -7.56
C ILE A 682 11.31 22.24 -6.62
N LYS A 683 11.98 23.39 -6.57
CA LYS A 683 13.08 23.64 -5.64
C LYS A 683 12.66 24.63 -4.55
N THR A 684 13.12 24.38 -3.32
CA THR A 684 12.90 25.30 -2.20
C THR A 684 13.39 26.72 -2.53
N GLY A 685 12.54 27.71 -2.29
CA GLY A 685 12.76 29.13 -2.58
C GLY A 685 12.16 29.61 -3.91
N GLN A 686 11.82 28.71 -4.84
CA GLN A 686 11.21 29.06 -6.13
C GLN A 686 9.83 29.67 -5.94
N LEU A 687 9.49 30.65 -6.77
CA LEU A 687 8.17 31.27 -6.74
C LEU A 687 7.19 30.43 -7.59
N ILE A 688 6.14 29.92 -6.94
CA ILE A 688 5.12 29.11 -7.59
C ILE A 688 3.72 29.69 -7.35
N THR A 689 2.80 29.38 -8.26
CA THR A 689 1.38 29.69 -8.12
C THR A 689 0.59 28.39 -8.07
N VAL A 690 -0.23 28.22 -7.05
CA VAL A 690 -1.08 27.04 -6.84
C VAL A 690 -2.54 27.45 -7.03
N ASP A 691 -3.20 26.85 -8.03
CA ASP A 691 -4.64 26.95 -8.26
C ASP A 691 -5.30 25.67 -7.76
N GLY A 692 -5.72 25.70 -6.49
CA GLY A 692 -6.36 24.56 -5.83
C GLY A 692 -7.79 24.28 -6.31
N THR A 693 -8.37 25.17 -7.11
CA THR A 693 -9.67 24.95 -7.76
C THR A 693 -9.52 24.18 -9.06
N LYS A 694 -8.53 24.52 -9.88
CA LYS A 694 -8.29 23.84 -11.18
C LYS A 694 -7.36 22.63 -11.07
N GLY A 695 -6.59 22.51 -9.99
CA GLY A 695 -5.61 21.44 -9.84
C GLY A 695 -4.29 21.73 -10.56
N LEU A 696 -3.88 22.99 -10.65
CA LEU A 696 -2.70 23.40 -11.44
C LEU A 696 -1.64 24.07 -10.57
N VAL A 697 -0.37 23.76 -10.84
CA VAL A 697 0.79 24.39 -10.21
C VAL A 697 1.69 24.98 -11.30
N TYR A 698 1.91 26.29 -11.25
CA TYR A 698 2.76 27.01 -12.21
C TYR A 698 4.12 27.31 -11.57
N ILE A 699 5.19 26.89 -12.24
CA ILE A 699 6.58 27.07 -11.82
C ILE A 699 7.18 28.19 -12.67
N ARG A 700 7.54 29.32 -12.04
CA ARG A 700 8.25 30.38 -12.74
C ARG A 700 9.75 30.11 -12.74
N SER A 701 10.37 30.29 -13.89
CA SER A 701 11.83 30.37 -13.98
C SER A 701 12.30 31.69 -13.37
N ASP A 702 13.47 31.70 -12.72
CA ASP A 702 14.05 32.88 -12.06
C ASP A 702 14.35 34.05 -13.04
N GLY A 703 14.09 33.89 -14.34
CA GLY A 703 14.20 34.94 -15.36
C GLY A 703 12.99 35.89 -15.48
N ASP A 704 11.84 35.57 -14.89
CA ASP A 704 10.59 36.35 -15.05
C ASP A 704 10.32 37.35 -13.90
N ALA A 705 11.33 37.69 -13.11
CA ALA A 705 11.21 38.68 -12.02
C ALA A 705 10.97 40.13 -12.51
N SER A 706 10.90 40.37 -13.82
CA SER A 706 10.82 41.71 -14.41
C SER A 706 9.52 42.03 -15.17
N GLN A 707 8.45 41.23 -15.09
CA GLN A 707 7.15 41.64 -15.64
C GLN A 707 5.99 41.40 -14.67
N ASN A 708 5.63 42.52 -14.02
CA ASN A 708 4.41 42.94 -13.33
C ASN A 708 3.71 41.99 -12.35
#